data_AF-A0A498L999-F1
#
_entry.id   AF-A0A498L999-F1
#
_cell.length_a   1.000
_cell.length_b   1.000
_cell.length_c   1.000
_cell.angle_alpha   90.00
_cell.angle_beta   90.00
_cell.angle_gamma   90.00
#
_symmetry.space_group_name_H-M   'P 1'
#
loop_
_entity.id
_entity.type
_entity.pdbx_description
1 polymer ?
#
loop_
_entity_poly.entity_id
_entity_poly.type
_entity_poly.pdbx_seq_one_letter_code
_entity_poly.pdbx_strand_id
1 'polypeptide(L)'
;MNLNAVPTDLPKNITTLDVSHNRLKNLSSLHLYWNLVNIDASYNSLTSIEEDLCVSLPHLQILNVQHNEVHLISEKNLKNCSRLTRLDLSDNRLKLKGEPFSVLKSLTWLDVSRNKLNSAKLGTQPQLPNLVTLVLSGNEFSVLQKNDFSFLSNSSAFRVLILSSLSLKKVENGCFQTIARLSDLVLDYCKISPQVTTSLCEELAGTALRNLSLKSSQQMTLSNTTFQGLDKTNITVLDLSSNTMSKIADGTFQWLPRLEILSLEHNSLRHLTKDIFSGLGNLRQLNLQKALTKSHGSSFPIIDDFAFHHLVKLEHLHMANTGFREITEHIFSGLPNLKTLDLSWSSTGLKTVTNKTFAALQESPLLQTLNLTAMGINKLGPRAFSSLGNLTTLLLSYNFISQQLNGDELEGLSNIKEIDMSMNQQSISLTNTSFISVPTLRILKLGRALKGTLDLTPSPFTPLVNLTILDISNNNIANLNAGLLTGLHHLKVLKMQHNNLARLWKTANPGGPVMFLKDATKLSVLDLDYNGLDEIPLNALRGFFELHELSLRSNLLDQLHSSVFDDLRSLKYLHLQKNLITSVQRVTFGVPLSNLTELYMDHNPFDCTCESILWFSEWLNSTNASVPGLPQGYMCNTPNAYFNHSVMDFDPLSCKDMTPFKALYILSSTAVLMLLFSAFLVHFQGWRIQFFWNIMLLKNYLHNWKELKPVPGLGNTYPFIGNALQFKTNAGDFFCQVVGYTKEFWNSPLFKLWIGPVPFLILYHAETIETVLNNPVHMDKAYAYKFLHPWLGTGLLTSTGDKWRHRRKLLTPTFHFSILNEFLEVMNEQAEVLIEKLEKQAGKGPFNCFSYITLCALDIICETAMGKKVYAQSNHDSEYVRSVYRMSDIIARRQRMPWYWPDFVYNYFGEGREHNRSLKILHSFTESVINERAEYIHYVESDSESDQGMKKRRAFLDMLLKTTDEDGKKLTHKDIQEEVDTFMFEGHDTTAAAMNWAVHLLGSHPEIQRKAQQELDEIFGESERPVNTEDLKKLRYLECVIKEALRLFPSVPFFARTICEDTHINGYKVPKGANVIVITYSLHRDPRYFPDPEEFRPERFLPENSAGRPPYAYIPFSAGLRNCIGQRFALMEEKVILASILRYFNIVACQKREELRPLGELVLRPERGIWITLERRKH
;
A
#
# COMPACT_ATOMS: atom_id res chain seq x y z
N MET A 1 -18.46 -0.57 -14.28
CA MET A 1 -19.19 -1.86 -14.38
C MET A 1 -19.07 -2.51 -15.78
N ASN A 2 -18.18 -2.04 -16.67
CA ASN A 2 -18.07 -2.50 -18.07
C ASN A 2 -19.42 -2.51 -18.82
N LEU A 3 -20.31 -1.57 -18.50
CA LEU A 3 -21.63 -1.49 -19.13
C LEU A 3 -21.48 -1.09 -20.60
N ASN A 4 -22.22 -1.76 -21.48
CA ASN A 4 -22.29 -1.41 -22.92
C ASN A 4 -23.53 -0.57 -23.25
N ALA A 5 -24.51 -0.50 -22.34
CA ALA A 5 -25.73 0.29 -22.44
C ALA A 5 -26.12 0.84 -21.06
N VAL A 6 -26.93 1.90 -21.03
CA VAL A 6 -27.49 2.43 -19.79
C VAL A 6 -28.40 1.36 -19.18
N PRO A 7 -28.26 1.01 -17.88
CA PRO A 7 -29.14 0.04 -17.24
C PRO A 7 -30.60 0.47 -17.36
N THR A 8 -31.53 -0.48 -17.50
CA THR A 8 -32.98 -0.20 -17.67
C THR A 8 -33.81 -0.52 -16.43
N ASP A 9 -33.17 -1.05 -15.39
CA ASP A 9 -33.74 -1.60 -14.17
C ASP A 9 -33.53 -0.71 -12.93
N LEU A 10 -33.05 0.53 -13.12
CA LEU A 10 -32.87 1.46 -12.01
C LEU A 10 -34.20 2.05 -11.54
N PRO A 11 -34.29 2.55 -10.29
CA PRO A 11 -35.46 3.26 -9.81
C PRO A 11 -35.79 4.47 -10.71
N LYS A 12 -37.06 4.59 -11.13
CA LYS A 12 -37.48 5.66 -12.07
C LYS A 12 -37.39 7.08 -11.51
N ASN A 13 -37.22 7.23 -10.21
CA ASN A 13 -37.19 8.52 -9.49
C ASN A 13 -35.77 9.05 -9.23
N ILE A 14 -34.73 8.44 -9.81
CA ILE A 14 -33.36 8.95 -9.68
C ILE A 14 -33.21 10.34 -10.30
N THR A 15 -32.37 11.16 -9.66
CA THR A 15 -32.03 12.52 -10.10
C THR A 15 -30.58 12.64 -10.57
N THR A 16 -29.73 11.68 -10.20
CA THR A 16 -28.33 11.62 -10.61
C THR A 16 -28.04 10.23 -11.17
N LEU A 17 -27.31 10.18 -12.28
CA LEU A 17 -26.85 8.95 -12.90
C LEU A 17 -25.35 9.07 -13.19
N ASP A 18 -24.55 8.25 -12.51
CA ASP A 18 -23.13 8.08 -12.81
C ASP A 18 -22.93 6.75 -13.55
N VAL A 19 -22.59 6.87 -14.83
CA VAL A 19 -22.22 5.77 -15.72
C VAL A 19 -20.81 5.97 -16.26
N SER A 20 -19.95 6.67 -15.50
CA SER A 20 -18.55 6.86 -15.85
C SER A 20 -17.75 5.55 -15.86
N HIS A 21 -16.62 5.52 -16.59
CA HIS A 21 -15.74 4.35 -16.68
C HIS A 21 -16.44 3.06 -17.15
N ASN A 22 -17.18 3.16 -18.25
CA ASN A 22 -17.86 2.05 -18.92
C ASN A 22 -17.49 1.99 -20.41
N ARG A 23 -18.27 1.30 -21.23
CA ARG A 23 -18.05 1.11 -22.67
C ARG A 23 -19.27 1.56 -23.47
N LEU A 24 -19.98 2.57 -22.96
CA LEU A 24 -21.16 3.11 -23.60
C LEU A 24 -20.78 3.76 -24.93
N LYS A 25 -21.47 3.38 -26.00
CA LYS A 25 -21.33 4.01 -27.32
C LYS A 25 -22.36 5.11 -27.59
N ASN A 26 -23.46 5.05 -26.86
CA ASN A 26 -24.59 5.97 -26.91
C ASN A 26 -25.28 5.98 -25.53
N LEU A 27 -26.15 6.96 -25.30
CA LEU A 27 -26.93 7.11 -24.08
C LEU A 27 -28.39 6.67 -24.29
N SER A 28 -28.57 5.55 -24.98
CA SER A 28 -29.89 4.98 -25.22
C SER A 28 -30.57 4.55 -23.93
N SER A 29 -31.91 4.55 -23.92
CA SER A 29 -32.77 4.21 -22.77
C SER A 29 -32.88 5.24 -21.65
N LEU A 30 -32.26 6.42 -21.78
CA LEU A 30 -32.40 7.50 -20.77
C LEU A 30 -33.84 8.03 -20.60
N HIS A 31 -34.70 7.85 -21.60
CA HIS A 31 -36.13 8.21 -21.53
C HIS A 31 -36.88 7.51 -20.37
N LEU A 32 -36.33 6.42 -19.82
CA LEU A 32 -36.87 5.73 -18.65
C LEU A 32 -36.68 6.52 -17.35
N TYR A 33 -35.77 7.50 -17.33
CA TYR A 33 -35.32 8.26 -16.15
C TYR A 33 -35.58 9.76 -16.30
N TRP A 34 -36.84 10.12 -16.60
CA TRP A 34 -37.28 11.50 -16.89
C TRP A 34 -36.87 12.58 -15.87
N ASN A 35 -36.65 12.20 -14.60
CA ASN A 35 -36.31 13.12 -13.50
C ASN A 35 -34.81 13.43 -13.37
N LEU A 36 -33.95 12.92 -14.27
CA LEU A 36 -32.52 13.16 -14.18
C LEU A 36 -32.16 14.64 -14.32
N VAL A 37 -31.32 15.08 -13.38
CA VAL A 37 -30.76 16.43 -13.26
C VAL A 37 -29.26 16.41 -13.53
N ASN A 38 -28.56 15.35 -13.13
CA ASN A 38 -27.13 15.19 -13.32
C ASN A 38 -26.80 13.86 -14.00
N ILE A 39 -26.00 13.92 -15.08
CA ILE A 39 -25.45 12.75 -15.75
C ILE A 39 -23.94 12.87 -15.82
N ASP A 40 -23.25 11.87 -15.28
CA ASP A 40 -21.84 11.62 -15.55
C ASP A 40 -21.69 10.40 -16.47
N ALA A 41 -21.30 10.66 -17.71
CA ALA A 41 -20.98 9.66 -18.72
C ALA A 41 -19.52 9.76 -19.18
N SER A 42 -18.63 10.24 -18.32
CA SER A 42 -17.21 10.38 -18.61
C SER A 42 -16.48 9.04 -18.76
N TYR A 43 -15.33 9.02 -19.44
CA TYR A 43 -14.54 7.80 -19.65
C TYR A 43 -15.34 6.64 -20.28
N ASN A 44 -15.97 6.93 -21.41
CA ASN A 44 -16.74 5.99 -22.23
C ASN A 44 -16.27 6.03 -23.69
N SER A 45 -17.06 5.51 -24.64
CA SER A 45 -16.78 5.54 -26.08
C SER A 45 -17.91 6.20 -26.86
N LEU A 46 -18.52 7.25 -26.30
CA LEU A 46 -19.61 8.00 -26.94
C LEU A 46 -19.08 8.73 -28.18
N THR A 47 -19.69 8.49 -29.34
CA THR A 47 -19.28 9.13 -30.62
C THR A 47 -20.06 10.42 -30.92
N SER A 48 -21.22 10.60 -30.29
CA SER A 48 -22.12 11.74 -30.49
C SER A 48 -23.04 11.93 -29.29
N ILE A 49 -23.55 13.14 -29.10
CA ILE A 49 -24.68 13.44 -28.21
C ILE A 49 -25.96 13.36 -29.04
N GLU A 50 -26.94 12.53 -28.65
CA GLU A 50 -28.18 12.37 -29.42
C GLU A 50 -29.02 13.65 -29.45
N GLU A 51 -29.67 13.93 -30.59
CA GLU A 51 -30.47 15.16 -30.79
C GLU A 51 -31.72 15.24 -29.88
N ASP A 52 -32.19 14.09 -29.38
CA ASP A 52 -33.38 13.94 -28.52
C ASP A 52 -33.04 13.75 -27.03
N LEU A 53 -31.76 13.84 -26.64
CA LEU A 53 -31.32 13.64 -25.25
C LEU A 53 -32.07 14.55 -24.27
N CYS A 54 -32.07 15.86 -24.54
CA CYS A 54 -32.72 16.85 -23.66
C CYS A 54 -34.24 16.93 -23.86
N VAL A 55 -34.78 16.32 -24.92
CA VAL A 55 -36.23 16.08 -25.05
C VAL A 55 -36.64 14.96 -24.10
N SER A 56 -35.83 13.90 -24.04
CA SER A 56 -36.03 12.77 -23.13
C SER A 56 -35.79 13.15 -21.67
N LEU A 57 -34.96 14.17 -21.40
CA LEU A 57 -34.55 14.60 -20.06
C LEU A 57 -34.71 16.12 -19.88
N PRO A 58 -35.94 16.63 -19.69
CA PRO A 58 -36.18 18.08 -19.63
C PRO A 58 -35.73 18.74 -18.32
N HIS A 59 -35.24 17.96 -17.34
CA HIS A 59 -34.74 18.46 -16.06
C HIS A 59 -33.21 18.50 -15.98
N LEU A 60 -32.51 18.07 -17.05
CA LEU A 60 -31.05 17.96 -17.07
C LEU A 60 -30.37 19.32 -16.88
N GLN A 61 -29.47 19.39 -15.90
CA GLN A 61 -28.68 20.59 -15.55
C GLN A 61 -27.17 20.35 -15.69
N ILE A 62 -26.69 19.14 -15.38
CA ILE A 62 -25.27 18.80 -15.47
C ILE A 62 -25.11 17.63 -16.44
N LEU A 63 -24.26 17.83 -17.44
CA LEU A 63 -23.85 16.78 -18.37
C LEU A 63 -22.33 16.72 -18.43
N ASN A 64 -21.76 15.62 -17.96
CA ASN A 64 -20.34 15.32 -18.10
C ASN A 64 -20.13 14.21 -19.14
N VAL A 65 -19.46 14.54 -20.24
CA VAL A 65 -19.05 13.62 -21.30
C VAL A 65 -17.54 13.68 -21.56
N GLN A 66 -16.77 14.04 -20.52
CA GLN A 66 -15.31 14.05 -20.55
C GLN A 66 -14.73 12.71 -21.03
N HIS A 67 -13.62 12.73 -21.77
CA HIS A 67 -12.87 11.53 -22.15
C HIS A 67 -13.72 10.51 -22.92
N ASN A 68 -14.22 10.96 -24.08
CA ASN A 68 -15.06 10.19 -25.01
C ASN A 68 -14.56 10.38 -26.46
N GLU A 69 -15.33 9.90 -27.44
CA GLU A 69 -15.01 9.97 -28.87
C GLU A 69 -15.92 10.95 -29.64
N VAL A 70 -16.45 11.98 -28.97
CA VAL A 70 -17.37 12.93 -29.61
C VAL A 70 -16.62 13.80 -30.62
N HIS A 71 -16.97 13.67 -31.91
CA HIS A 71 -16.25 14.31 -33.01
C HIS A 71 -16.92 15.58 -33.55
N LEU A 72 -18.25 15.66 -33.50
CA LEU A 72 -19.01 16.75 -34.08
C LEU A 72 -20.09 17.18 -33.11
N ILE A 73 -20.17 18.50 -32.87
CA ILE A 73 -21.27 19.09 -32.13
C ILE A 73 -21.88 20.23 -32.95
N SER A 74 -23.21 20.18 -33.06
CA SER A 74 -24.02 21.16 -33.78
C SER A 74 -25.20 21.61 -32.92
N GLU A 75 -25.88 22.66 -33.34
CA GLU A 75 -27.06 23.19 -32.63
C GLU A 75 -28.15 22.13 -32.41
N LYS A 76 -28.25 21.13 -33.31
CA LYS A 76 -29.23 20.04 -33.19
C LYS A 76 -28.95 19.12 -32.00
N ASN A 77 -27.68 18.86 -31.68
CA ASN A 77 -27.28 17.94 -30.62
C ASN A 77 -27.63 18.46 -29.22
N LEU A 78 -27.65 19.78 -29.06
CA LEU A 78 -27.97 20.44 -27.78
C LEU A 78 -29.34 21.13 -27.82
N LYS A 79 -30.14 20.84 -28.84
CA LYS A 79 -31.47 21.39 -29.00
C LYS A 79 -32.32 21.02 -27.78
N ASN A 80 -33.06 21.99 -27.25
CA ASN A 80 -33.88 21.86 -26.04
C ASN A 80 -33.11 21.68 -24.71
N CYS A 81 -31.77 21.70 -24.69
CA CYS A 81 -30.97 21.63 -23.46
C CYS A 81 -30.86 22.98 -22.71
N SER A 82 -31.92 23.80 -22.71
CA SER A 82 -31.87 25.19 -22.22
C SER A 82 -31.64 25.34 -20.70
N ARG A 83 -31.80 24.25 -19.95
CA ARG A 83 -31.60 24.20 -18.48
C ARG A 83 -30.20 23.75 -18.05
N LEU A 84 -29.33 23.32 -18.97
CA LEU A 84 -27.96 22.97 -18.62
C LEU A 84 -27.25 24.16 -17.97
N THR A 85 -26.69 23.94 -16.80
CA THR A 85 -25.85 24.87 -16.04
C THR A 85 -24.38 24.49 -16.14
N ARG A 86 -24.06 23.20 -16.26
CA ARG A 86 -22.69 22.70 -16.42
C ARG A 86 -22.58 21.69 -17.55
N LEU A 87 -21.61 21.90 -18.44
CA LEU A 87 -21.32 21.02 -19.55
C LEU A 87 -19.81 20.76 -19.63
N ASP A 88 -19.42 19.51 -19.45
CA ASP A 88 -18.05 19.05 -19.62
C ASP A 88 -17.91 18.22 -20.90
N LEU A 89 -17.16 18.75 -21.85
CA LEU A 89 -16.84 18.16 -23.14
C LEU A 89 -15.33 17.92 -23.29
N SER A 90 -14.58 17.96 -22.20
CA SER A 90 -13.11 17.86 -22.22
C SER A 90 -12.63 16.51 -22.76
N ASP A 91 -11.41 16.49 -23.31
CA ASP A 91 -10.74 15.26 -23.76
C ASP A 91 -11.57 14.45 -24.77
N ASN A 92 -12.06 15.15 -25.79
CA ASN A 92 -12.76 14.59 -26.94
C ASN A 92 -12.00 14.97 -28.23
N ARG A 93 -12.63 14.91 -29.40
CA ARG A 93 -12.03 15.38 -30.67
C ARG A 93 -12.99 16.31 -31.42
N LEU A 94 -13.52 17.31 -30.70
CA LEU A 94 -14.62 18.12 -31.17
C LEU A 94 -14.28 18.99 -32.39
N LYS A 95 -15.19 18.94 -33.38
CA LYS A 95 -15.38 19.97 -34.41
C LYS A 95 -16.72 20.64 -34.18
N LEU A 96 -16.72 21.97 -34.16
CA LEU A 96 -17.93 22.77 -33.98
C LEU A 96 -18.55 23.07 -35.36
N LYS A 97 -19.86 22.85 -35.50
CA LYS A 97 -20.62 23.18 -36.72
C LYS A 97 -21.79 24.11 -36.40
N GLY A 98 -21.80 25.29 -37.03
CA GLY A 98 -22.83 26.31 -36.78
C GLY A 98 -22.67 26.94 -35.39
N GLU A 99 -23.76 27.07 -34.65
CA GLU A 99 -23.82 27.73 -33.34
C GLU A 99 -24.25 26.75 -32.23
N PRO A 100 -23.43 25.73 -31.91
CA PRO A 100 -23.84 24.60 -31.07
C PRO A 100 -24.29 25.00 -29.66
N PHE A 101 -23.75 26.10 -29.12
CA PHE A 101 -24.00 26.53 -27.75
C PHE A 101 -25.08 27.62 -27.62
N SER A 102 -25.65 28.09 -28.74
CA SER A 102 -26.54 29.26 -28.77
C SER A 102 -27.84 29.07 -27.97
N VAL A 103 -28.28 27.82 -27.86
CA VAL A 103 -29.49 27.40 -27.12
C VAL A 103 -29.28 27.32 -25.60
N LEU A 104 -28.03 27.27 -25.12
CA LEU A 104 -27.67 27.01 -23.71
C LEU A 104 -27.70 28.29 -22.86
N LYS A 105 -28.88 28.88 -22.68
CA LYS A 105 -29.03 30.17 -21.99
C LYS A 105 -28.69 30.13 -20.50
N SER A 106 -28.84 28.99 -19.83
CA SER A 106 -28.60 28.83 -18.38
C SER A 106 -27.19 28.37 -18.03
N LEU A 107 -26.33 28.13 -19.02
CA LEU A 107 -25.01 27.55 -18.80
C LEU A 107 -24.10 28.52 -18.05
N THR A 108 -23.52 28.09 -16.93
CA THR A 108 -22.59 28.86 -16.10
C THR A 108 -21.16 28.34 -16.20
N TRP A 109 -20.97 27.06 -16.53
CA TRP A 109 -19.65 26.45 -16.66
C TRP A 109 -19.57 25.58 -17.91
N LEU A 110 -18.54 25.82 -18.73
CA LEU A 110 -18.27 25.09 -19.96
C LEU A 110 -16.80 24.69 -20.02
N ASP A 111 -16.55 23.40 -20.21
CA ASP A 111 -15.20 22.88 -20.47
C ASP A 111 -15.15 22.19 -21.83
N VAL A 112 -14.28 22.71 -22.70
CA VAL A 112 -13.97 22.18 -24.03
C VAL A 112 -12.45 22.01 -24.19
N SER A 113 -11.77 21.73 -23.08
CA SER A 113 -10.32 21.49 -23.04
C SER A 113 -9.93 20.20 -23.77
N ARG A 114 -8.67 20.12 -24.22
CA ARG A 114 -8.06 18.93 -24.87
C ARG A 114 -8.85 18.39 -26.06
N ASN A 115 -9.42 19.27 -26.88
CA ASN A 115 -10.27 18.91 -28.03
C ASN A 115 -9.62 19.15 -29.39
N LYS A 116 -8.36 19.62 -29.42
CA LYS A 116 -7.64 20.01 -30.65
C LYS A 116 -8.30 21.15 -31.43
N LEU A 117 -8.96 22.07 -30.72
CA LEU A 117 -9.51 23.28 -31.33
C LEU A 117 -8.37 24.18 -31.83
N ASN A 118 -8.52 24.72 -33.05
CA ASN A 118 -7.54 25.58 -33.70
C ASN A 118 -7.79 27.09 -33.49
N SER A 119 -8.83 27.46 -32.76
CA SER A 119 -9.15 28.82 -32.35
C SER A 119 -9.94 28.79 -31.04
N ALA A 120 -9.85 29.86 -30.24
CA ALA A 120 -10.67 30.04 -29.05
C ALA A 120 -12.13 30.44 -29.37
N LYS A 121 -12.46 30.69 -30.64
CA LYS A 121 -13.80 31.06 -31.10
C LYS A 121 -14.75 29.86 -31.12
N LEU A 122 -15.78 29.90 -30.27
CA LEU A 122 -16.81 28.84 -30.16
C LEU A 122 -18.11 29.11 -30.95
N GLY A 123 -18.25 30.29 -31.54
CA GLY A 123 -19.38 30.66 -32.40
C GLY A 123 -19.19 32.00 -33.09
N THR A 124 -20.08 32.36 -34.00
CA THR A 124 -20.01 33.59 -34.81
C THR A 124 -20.92 34.70 -34.32
N GLN A 125 -21.94 34.38 -33.52
CA GLN A 125 -22.87 35.35 -32.92
C GLN A 125 -22.77 35.37 -31.38
N PRO A 126 -23.20 36.47 -30.71
CA PRO A 126 -23.31 36.52 -29.26
C PRO A 126 -24.23 35.44 -28.68
N GLN A 127 -23.75 34.69 -27.69
CA GLN A 127 -24.44 33.56 -27.04
C GLN A 127 -23.99 33.39 -25.59
N LEU A 128 -24.48 32.35 -24.89
CA LEU A 128 -24.07 31.98 -23.53
C LEU A 128 -24.17 33.13 -22.48
N PRO A 129 -25.34 33.78 -22.32
CA PRO A 129 -25.49 35.02 -21.54
C PRO A 129 -25.16 34.88 -20.04
N ASN A 130 -25.26 33.67 -19.48
CA ASN A 130 -25.02 33.40 -18.05
C ASN A 130 -23.69 32.67 -17.78
N LEU A 131 -22.84 32.49 -18.79
CA LEU A 131 -21.57 31.79 -18.61
C LEU A 131 -20.69 32.55 -17.62
N VAL A 132 -20.15 31.85 -16.63
CA VAL A 132 -19.23 32.36 -15.62
C VAL A 132 -17.81 31.87 -15.89
N THR A 133 -17.66 30.58 -16.20
CA THR A 133 -16.37 29.92 -16.39
C THR A 133 -16.28 29.24 -17.75
N LEU A 134 -15.18 29.49 -18.45
CA LEU A 134 -14.83 28.81 -19.70
C LEU A 134 -13.43 28.18 -19.58
N VAL A 135 -13.34 26.89 -19.91
CA VAL A 135 -12.09 26.14 -19.93
C VAL A 135 -11.77 25.71 -21.36
N LEU A 136 -10.60 26.14 -21.85
CA LEU A 136 -10.08 25.88 -23.20
C LEU A 136 -8.68 25.25 -23.18
N SER A 137 -8.24 24.77 -22.02
CA SER A 137 -6.89 24.25 -21.80
C SER A 137 -6.49 23.13 -22.77
N GLY A 138 -5.22 23.03 -23.13
CA GLY A 138 -4.68 21.91 -23.92
C GLY A 138 -5.24 21.77 -25.33
N ASN A 139 -5.78 22.84 -25.93
CA ASN A 139 -6.13 22.90 -27.35
C ASN A 139 -4.92 23.29 -28.22
N GLU A 140 -5.10 23.36 -29.55
CA GLU A 140 -3.98 23.48 -30.52
C GLU A 140 -3.78 24.90 -31.09
N PHE A 141 -4.57 25.89 -30.65
CA PHE A 141 -4.39 27.27 -31.09
C PHE A 141 -3.17 27.95 -30.43
N SER A 142 -2.46 28.74 -31.24
CA SER A 142 -1.24 29.47 -30.83
C SER A 142 -1.39 30.99 -30.92
N VAL A 143 -2.51 31.50 -31.42
CA VAL A 143 -2.81 32.93 -31.53
C VAL A 143 -4.18 33.20 -30.92
N LEU A 144 -4.25 34.17 -30.02
CA LEU A 144 -5.52 34.74 -29.55
C LEU A 144 -5.89 35.92 -30.45
N GLN A 145 -6.93 35.77 -31.24
CA GLN A 145 -7.37 36.75 -32.24
C GLN A 145 -8.34 37.77 -31.65
N LYS A 146 -8.38 38.98 -32.22
CA LYS A 146 -9.23 40.09 -31.75
C LYS A 146 -10.70 39.71 -31.49
N ASN A 147 -11.27 38.83 -32.32
CA ASN A 147 -12.68 38.47 -32.27
C ASN A 147 -12.95 37.06 -31.70
N ASP A 148 -11.95 36.40 -31.11
CA ASP A 148 -12.12 35.02 -30.61
C ASP A 148 -13.21 34.94 -29.53
N PHE A 149 -13.29 35.93 -28.64
CA PHE A 149 -14.28 35.98 -27.55
C PHE A 149 -15.50 36.85 -27.87
N SER A 150 -15.73 37.20 -29.14
CA SER A 150 -16.89 38.03 -29.55
C SER A 150 -18.24 37.37 -29.27
N PHE A 151 -18.28 36.03 -29.26
CA PHE A 151 -19.47 35.26 -28.92
C PHE A 151 -19.91 35.43 -27.44
N LEU A 152 -19.07 35.99 -26.57
CA LEU A 152 -19.38 36.28 -25.16
C LEU A 152 -19.82 37.73 -24.90
N SER A 153 -20.05 38.54 -25.95
CA SER A 153 -20.33 39.98 -25.76
C SER A 153 -21.57 40.28 -24.91
N ASN A 154 -22.52 39.34 -24.84
CA ASN A 154 -23.74 39.45 -24.03
C ASN A 154 -23.65 38.67 -22.70
N SER A 155 -22.49 38.05 -22.39
CA SER A 155 -22.27 37.22 -21.20
C SER A 155 -21.90 38.06 -19.99
N SER A 156 -22.89 38.74 -19.42
CA SER A 156 -22.70 39.70 -18.33
C SER A 156 -22.11 39.08 -17.04
N ALA A 157 -22.28 37.76 -16.86
CA ALA A 157 -21.81 36.97 -15.72
C ALA A 157 -20.40 36.39 -15.87
N PHE A 158 -19.76 36.54 -17.04
CA PHE A 158 -18.47 35.91 -17.33
C PHE A 158 -17.34 36.48 -16.46
N ARG A 159 -16.58 35.61 -15.79
CA ARG A 159 -15.53 35.98 -14.83
C ARG A 159 -14.25 35.17 -14.95
N VAL A 160 -14.32 33.88 -15.31
CA VAL A 160 -13.18 32.96 -15.22
C VAL A 160 -12.85 32.38 -16.59
N LEU A 161 -11.60 32.51 -17.01
CA LEU A 161 -11.08 31.95 -18.25
C LEU A 161 -9.83 31.11 -17.95
N ILE A 162 -9.87 29.84 -18.33
CA ILE A 162 -8.76 28.89 -18.13
C ILE A 162 -8.21 28.48 -19.50
N LEU A 163 -6.97 28.86 -19.75
CA LEU A 163 -6.23 28.69 -21.01
C LEU A 163 -4.92 27.90 -20.80
N SER A 164 -4.88 27.00 -19.82
CA SER A 164 -3.66 26.28 -19.45
C SER A 164 -3.16 25.33 -20.55
N SER A 165 -1.86 25.00 -20.52
CA SER A 165 -1.23 24.02 -21.43
C SER A 165 -1.34 24.38 -22.92
N LEU A 166 -1.33 25.68 -23.25
CA LEU A 166 -1.31 26.18 -24.63
C LEU A 166 0.10 26.60 -25.06
N SER A 167 0.35 26.61 -26.37
CA SER A 167 1.59 27.13 -26.96
C SER A 167 1.35 28.49 -27.60
N LEU A 168 1.04 29.51 -26.79
CA LEU A 168 0.70 30.86 -27.25
C LEU A 168 1.92 31.61 -27.79
N LYS A 169 1.86 31.97 -29.07
CA LYS A 169 2.89 32.71 -29.81
C LYS A 169 2.55 34.18 -30.03
N LYS A 170 1.27 34.55 -30.00
CA LYS A 170 0.80 35.92 -30.25
C LYS A 170 -0.55 36.18 -29.56
N VAL A 171 -0.72 37.38 -29.03
CA VAL A 171 -2.02 37.93 -28.60
C VAL A 171 -2.30 39.16 -29.44
N GLU A 172 -3.44 39.21 -30.14
CA GLU A 172 -3.81 40.34 -30.98
C GLU A 172 -4.51 41.45 -30.21
N ASN A 173 -4.33 42.69 -30.68
CA ASN A 173 -4.90 43.85 -30.03
C ASN A 173 -6.44 43.85 -30.11
N GLY A 174 -7.07 44.00 -28.94
CA GLY A 174 -8.50 44.00 -28.72
C GLY A 174 -9.07 42.63 -28.34
N CYS A 175 -8.25 41.60 -28.11
CA CYS A 175 -8.72 40.24 -27.87
C CYS A 175 -9.60 40.11 -26.61
N PHE A 176 -9.27 40.83 -25.53
CA PHE A 176 -10.01 40.75 -24.27
C PHE A 176 -11.08 41.85 -24.12
N GLN A 177 -11.21 42.77 -25.08
CA GLN A 177 -12.15 43.91 -25.00
C GLN A 177 -13.61 43.46 -24.84
N THR A 178 -14.01 42.38 -25.51
CA THR A 178 -15.39 41.86 -25.43
C THR A 178 -15.69 41.18 -24.09
N ILE A 179 -14.66 40.81 -23.32
CA ILE A 179 -14.75 40.16 -22.01
C ILE A 179 -14.13 41.03 -20.91
N ALA A 180 -14.37 42.34 -20.96
CA ALA A 180 -13.82 43.31 -20.00
C ALA A 180 -14.15 43.02 -18.52
N ARG A 181 -15.15 42.18 -18.22
CA ARG A 181 -15.50 41.75 -16.85
C ARG A 181 -14.69 40.55 -16.34
N LEU A 182 -13.74 40.04 -17.13
CA LEU A 182 -12.84 38.96 -16.75
C LEU A 182 -12.14 39.29 -15.43
N SER A 183 -12.26 38.40 -14.45
CA SER A 183 -11.70 38.52 -13.10
C SER A 183 -10.53 37.55 -12.91
N ASP A 184 -10.61 36.36 -13.50
CA ASP A 184 -9.67 35.27 -13.25
C ASP A 184 -9.17 34.72 -14.57
N LEU A 185 -7.84 34.77 -14.77
CA LEU A 185 -7.17 34.21 -15.93
C LEU A 185 -6.10 33.21 -15.49
N VAL A 186 -6.24 31.97 -15.95
CA VAL A 186 -5.29 30.89 -15.66
C VAL A 186 -4.60 30.45 -16.94
N LEU A 187 -3.28 30.59 -16.99
CA LEU A 187 -2.41 30.29 -18.14
C LEU A 187 -1.29 29.32 -17.76
N ASP A 188 -1.55 28.44 -16.79
CA ASP A 188 -0.56 27.50 -16.28
C ASP A 188 -0.05 26.54 -17.35
N TYR A 189 1.21 26.13 -17.26
CA TYR A 189 1.88 25.22 -18.20
C TYR A 189 1.89 25.70 -19.65
N CYS A 190 1.67 26.99 -19.89
CA CYS A 190 1.73 27.55 -21.24
C CYS A 190 3.17 27.90 -21.62
N LYS A 191 3.54 27.68 -22.88
CA LYS A 191 4.85 28.11 -23.40
C LYS A 191 4.72 29.54 -23.92
N ILE A 192 5.04 30.54 -23.08
CA ILE A 192 4.84 31.96 -23.39
C ILE A 192 6.18 32.68 -23.37
N SER A 193 6.54 33.33 -24.48
CA SER A 193 7.75 34.17 -24.52
C SER A 193 7.56 35.49 -23.75
N PRO A 194 8.63 36.15 -23.26
CA PRO A 194 8.53 37.42 -22.54
C PRO A 194 7.76 38.51 -23.31
N GLN A 195 7.93 38.59 -24.63
CA GLN A 195 7.20 39.55 -25.48
C GLN A 195 5.70 39.29 -25.46
N VAL A 196 5.29 38.01 -25.51
CA VAL A 196 3.88 37.62 -25.45
C VAL A 196 3.31 37.88 -24.06
N THR A 197 4.08 37.69 -22.99
CA THR A 197 3.66 38.06 -21.63
C THR A 197 3.39 39.56 -21.50
N THR A 198 4.27 40.41 -22.05
CA THR A 198 4.05 41.87 -22.06
C THR A 198 2.80 42.25 -22.87
N SER A 199 2.67 41.73 -24.10
CA SER A 199 1.47 42.00 -24.93
C SER A 199 0.18 41.49 -24.28
N LEU A 200 0.23 40.34 -23.60
CA LEU A 200 -0.90 39.83 -22.82
C LEU A 200 -1.27 40.81 -21.69
N CYS A 201 -0.29 41.31 -20.94
CA CYS A 201 -0.54 42.26 -19.86
C CYS A 201 -1.10 43.60 -20.37
N GLU A 202 -0.62 44.09 -21.52
CA GLU A 202 -1.18 45.26 -22.20
C GLU A 202 -2.63 45.05 -22.62
N GLU A 203 -2.97 43.87 -23.12
CA GLU A 203 -4.34 43.53 -23.54
C GLU A 203 -5.30 43.32 -22.37
N LEU A 204 -4.78 42.95 -21.20
CA LEU A 204 -5.56 42.87 -19.96
C LEU A 204 -5.83 44.26 -19.36
N ALA A 205 -5.20 45.32 -19.86
CA ALA A 205 -5.44 46.68 -19.41
C ALA A 205 -6.90 47.08 -19.64
N GLY A 206 -7.59 47.52 -18.58
CA GLY A 206 -9.01 47.88 -18.63
C GLY A 206 -9.99 46.71 -18.45
N THR A 207 -9.49 45.51 -18.16
CA THR A 207 -10.33 44.40 -17.66
C THR A 207 -10.52 44.48 -16.13
N ALA A 208 -11.50 43.75 -15.60
CA ALA A 208 -11.75 43.65 -14.16
C ALA A 208 -10.85 42.61 -13.45
N LEU A 209 -9.67 42.30 -14.02
CA LEU A 209 -8.80 41.22 -13.58
C LEU A 209 -8.41 41.39 -12.10
N ARG A 210 -8.52 40.29 -11.35
CA ARG A 210 -8.15 40.14 -9.94
C ARG A 210 -7.09 39.05 -9.75
N ASN A 211 -7.20 37.95 -10.49
CA ASN A 211 -6.33 36.79 -10.33
C ASN A 211 -5.68 36.44 -11.66
N LEU A 212 -4.36 36.36 -11.67
CA LEU A 212 -3.57 35.91 -12.81
C LEU A 212 -2.63 34.78 -12.39
N SER A 213 -2.74 33.64 -13.05
CA SER A 213 -1.83 32.51 -12.84
C SER A 213 -1.04 32.22 -14.11
N LEU A 214 0.29 32.19 -13.97
CA LEU A 214 1.26 31.88 -15.02
C LEU A 214 2.24 30.80 -14.54
N LYS A 215 1.74 29.80 -13.80
CA LYS A 215 2.56 28.73 -13.22
C LYS A 215 3.19 27.86 -14.30
N SER A 216 4.43 27.40 -14.10
CA SER A 216 5.11 26.42 -14.98
C SER A 216 5.19 26.84 -16.46
N SER A 217 5.31 28.13 -16.75
CA SER A 217 5.20 28.68 -18.10
C SER A 217 6.49 28.67 -18.94
N GLN A 218 7.52 27.90 -18.55
CA GLN A 218 8.83 27.67 -19.22
C GLN A 218 9.42 28.85 -20.05
N GLN A 219 10.62 29.34 -19.70
CA GLN A 219 11.33 30.46 -20.37
C GLN A 219 10.84 31.87 -19.99
N MET A 220 10.22 32.03 -18.83
CA MET A 220 9.81 33.34 -18.32
C MET A 220 11.02 34.16 -17.86
N THR A 221 11.22 35.33 -18.48
CA THR A 221 12.17 36.36 -18.05
C THR A 221 11.39 37.63 -17.78
N LEU A 222 11.53 38.19 -16.58
CA LEU A 222 10.79 39.37 -16.15
C LEU A 222 11.68 40.63 -16.24
N SER A 223 11.14 41.67 -16.87
CA SER A 223 11.70 43.03 -16.89
C SER A 223 10.78 43.99 -16.12
N ASN A 224 11.27 45.20 -15.87
CA ASN A 224 10.48 46.29 -15.29
C ASN A 224 9.29 46.75 -16.16
N THR A 225 9.17 46.27 -17.40
CA THR A 225 8.06 46.56 -18.31
C THR A 225 7.07 45.40 -18.46
N THR A 226 7.38 44.19 -17.98
CA THR A 226 6.55 42.99 -18.22
C THR A 226 5.10 43.14 -17.73
N PHE A 227 4.89 43.74 -16.55
CA PHE A 227 3.57 43.89 -15.94
C PHE A 227 2.98 45.30 -16.06
N GLN A 228 3.56 46.18 -16.89
CA GLN A 228 3.13 47.58 -16.98
C GLN A 228 1.63 47.71 -17.34
N GLY A 229 1.12 46.89 -18.26
CA GLY A 229 -0.30 46.92 -18.65
C GLY A 229 -1.28 46.57 -17.50
N LEU A 230 -0.80 45.89 -16.46
CA LEU A 230 -1.62 45.51 -15.32
C LEU A 230 -1.90 46.70 -14.36
N ASP A 231 -1.25 47.86 -14.53
CA ASP A 231 -1.50 49.05 -13.69
C ASP A 231 -2.96 49.51 -13.74
N LYS A 232 -3.65 49.24 -14.86
CA LYS A 232 -5.05 49.60 -15.12
C LYS A 232 -6.04 48.54 -14.66
N THR A 233 -5.59 47.55 -13.87
CA THR A 233 -6.41 46.44 -13.38
C THR A 233 -6.62 46.51 -11.86
N ASN A 234 -7.40 45.58 -11.31
CA ASN A 234 -7.61 45.41 -9.87
C ASN A 234 -6.96 44.12 -9.36
N ILE A 235 -5.80 43.75 -9.92
CA ILE A 235 -5.13 42.49 -9.61
C ILE A 235 -4.72 42.44 -8.13
N THR A 236 -5.15 41.37 -7.46
CA THR A 236 -4.91 41.05 -6.05
C THR A 236 -4.08 39.78 -5.89
N VAL A 237 -4.12 38.85 -6.85
CA VAL A 237 -3.38 37.58 -6.80
C VAL A 237 -2.57 37.38 -8.07
N LEU A 238 -1.28 37.08 -7.90
CA LEU A 238 -0.36 36.75 -8.98
C LEU A 238 0.44 35.48 -8.63
N ASP A 239 0.28 34.43 -9.44
CA ASP A 239 1.04 33.19 -9.30
C ASP A 239 2.07 33.05 -10.43
N LEU A 240 3.35 33.06 -10.05
CA LEU A 240 4.52 32.88 -10.91
C LEU A 240 5.34 31.65 -10.49
N SER A 241 4.71 30.69 -9.82
CA SER A 241 5.37 29.49 -9.31
C SER A 241 5.88 28.57 -10.42
N SER A 242 6.90 27.77 -10.10
CA SER A 242 7.45 26.71 -10.96
C SER A 242 7.97 27.20 -12.33
N ASN A 243 8.32 28.47 -12.46
CA ASN A 243 8.80 29.06 -13.72
C ASN A 243 10.31 28.92 -13.93
N THR A 244 11.04 28.29 -13.01
CA THR A 244 12.51 28.11 -13.05
C THR A 244 13.29 29.43 -13.19
N MET A 245 12.70 30.55 -12.75
CA MET A 245 13.31 31.87 -12.86
C MET A 245 14.58 31.96 -12.01
N SER A 246 15.66 32.48 -12.60
CA SER A 246 16.93 32.70 -11.89
C SER A 246 17.16 34.13 -11.45
N LYS A 247 16.52 35.10 -12.13
CA LYS A 247 16.60 36.54 -11.85
C LYS A 247 15.26 37.20 -12.12
N ILE A 248 14.93 38.20 -11.30
CA ILE A 248 13.82 39.15 -11.51
C ILE A 248 14.45 40.54 -11.50
N ALA A 249 14.08 41.41 -12.44
CA ALA A 249 14.60 42.77 -12.49
C ALA A 249 13.95 43.66 -11.42
N ASP A 250 14.70 44.61 -10.87
CA ASP A 250 14.17 45.60 -9.92
C ASP A 250 13.04 46.41 -10.57
N GLY A 251 12.01 46.72 -9.78
CA GLY A 251 10.82 47.44 -10.28
C GLY A 251 9.88 46.62 -11.15
N THR A 252 10.08 45.30 -11.32
CA THR A 252 9.14 44.41 -12.05
C THR A 252 7.71 44.52 -11.51
N PHE A 253 7.54 44.61 -10.19
CA PHE A 253 6.24 44.65 -9.53
C PHE A 253 5.71 46.06 -9.21
N GLN A 254 6.41 47.12 -9.65
CA GLN A 254 6.05 48.51 -9.30
C GLN A 254 4.65 48.92 -9.77
N TRP A 255 4.15 48.22 -10.80
CA TRP A 255 2.86 48.43 -11.44
C TRP A 255 1.69 47.73 -10.74
N LEU A 256 1.95 47.01 -9.63
CA LEU A 256 0.97 46.16 -8.95
C LEU A 256 0.64 46.65 -7.52
N PRO A 257 0.26 47.93 -7.31
CA PRO A 257 0.12 48.51 -5.98
C PRO A 257 -1.03 47.91 -5.16
N ARG A 258 -1.94 47.15 -5.79
CA ARG A 258 -3.10 46.50 -5.16
C ARG A 258 -2.89 45.01 -4.85
N LEU A 259 -1.74 44.45 -5.22
CA LEU A 259 -1.48 43.03 -5.07
C LEU A 259 -1.45 42.65 -3.59
N GLU A 260 -2.18 41.58 -3.23
CA GLU A 260 -2.28 41.06 -1.87
C GLU A 260 -1.55 39.72 -1.72
N ILE A 261 -1.52 38.89 -2.77
CA ILE A 261 -0.88 37.57 -2.76
C ILE A 261 0.07 37.45 -3.96
N LEU A 262 1.32 37.10 -3.66
CA LEU A 262 2.34 36.79 -4.66
C LEU A 262 2.95 35.42 -4.38
N SER A 263 2.86 34.52 -5.36
CA SER A 263 3.56 33.22 -5.32
C SER A 263 4.74 33.20 -6.27
N LEU A 264 5.92 32.95 -5.73
CA LEU A 264 7.18 32.72 -6.45
C LEU A 264 7.75 31.33 -6.14
N GLU A 265 6.90 30.44 -5.64
CA GLU A 265 7.26 29.09 -5.22
C GLU A 265 7.98 28.30 -6.32
N HIS A 266 8.90 27.40 -5.94
CA HIS A 266 9.56 26.48 -6.88
C HIS A 266 10.30 27.16 -8.05
N ASN A 267 10.90 28.33 -7.81
CA ASN A 267 11.83 28.98 -8.73
C ASN A 267 13.30 28.67 -8.39
N SER A 268 14.25 29.34 -9.06
CA SER A 268 15.69 29.14 -8.87
C SER A 268 16.42 30.47 -8.70
N LEU A 269 15.79 31.39 -7.96
CA LEU A 269 16.25 32.76 -7.77
C LEU A 269 17.63 32.77 -7.12
N ARG A 270 18.52 33.61 -7.66
CA ARG A 270 19.91 33.71 -7.19
C ARG A 270 20.16 34.92 -6.30
N HIS A 271 19.37 35.97 -6.45
CA HIS A 271 19.57 37.24 -5.74
C HIS A 271 18.22 37.93 -5.51
N LEU A 272 17.91 38.23 -4.25
CA LEU A 272 16.84 39.15 -3.87
C LEU A 272 17.47 40.49 -3.46
N THR A 273 17.29 41.51 -4.30
CA THR A 273 17.80 42.87 -4.07
C THR A 273 16.86 43.65 -3.14
N LYS A 274 17.30 44.80 -2.66
CA LYS A 274 16.46 45.72 -1.86
C LYS A 274 15.22 46.26 -2.59
N ASP A 275 15.26 46.34 -3.92
CA ASP A 275 14.22 46.99 -4.75
C ASP A 275 13.38 45.98 -5.56
N ILE A 276 13.62 44.66 -5.40
CA ILE A 276 12.94 43.60 -6.16
C ILE A 276 11.42 43.62 -5.95
N PHE A 277 10.96 43.93 -4.73
CA PHE A 277 9.54 43.98 -4.35
C PHE A 277 8.98 45.41 -4.32
N SER A 278 9.65 46.38 -4.96
CA SER A 278 9.17 47.76 -5.03
C SER A 278 7.75 47.82 -5.63
N GLY A 279 6.89 48.64 -5.01
CA GLY A 279 5.47 48.82 -5.35
C GLY A 279 4.48 47.87 -4.68
N LEU A 280 4.94 46.81 -4.00
CA LEU A 280 4.07 45.81 -3.36
C LEU A 280 3.61 46.19 -1.93
N GLY A 281 3.27 47.46 -1.70
CA GLY A 281 2.92 47.98 -0.38
C GLY A 281 1.61 47.43 0.23
N ASN A 282 0.74 46.80 -0.58
CA ASN A 282 -0.49 46.14 -0.10
C ASN A 282 -0.36 44.61 0.04
N LEU A 283 0.81 44.04 -0.23
CA LEU A 283 1.00 42.59 -0.19
C LEU A 283 0.81 42.07 1.23
N ARG A 284 -0.03 41.05 1.39
CA ARG A 284 -0.35 40.37 2.66
C ARG A 284 0.35 39.02 2.75
N GLN A 285 0.54 38.33 1.62
CA GLN A 285 1.16 37.01 1.58
C GLN A 285 2.21 36.93 0.47
N LEU A 286 3.40 36.48 0.84
CA LEU A 286 4.50 36.20 -0.08
C LEU A 286 4.96 34.76 0.11
N ASN A 287 4.84 33.95 -0.95
CA ASN A 287 5.33 32.57 -0.96
C ASN A 287 6.63 32.47 -1.79
N LEU A 288 7.71 32.17 -1.08
CA LEU A 288 9.06 31.91 -1.60
C LEU A 288 9.52 30.48 -1.29
N GLN A 289 8.61 29.56 -0.97
CA GLN A 289 8.97 28.17 -0.68
C GLN A 289 9.72 27.57 -1.88
N LYS A 290 10.90 27.02 -1.62
CA LYS A 290 11.79 26.45 -2.64
C LYS A 290 12.07 27.41 -3.82
N ALA A 291 11.95 28.73 -3.60
CA ALA A 291 12.23 29.73 -4.63
C ALA A 291 13.73 30.05 -4.74
N LEU A 292 14.47 29.89 -3.65
CA LEU A 292 15.92 30.09 -3.56
C LEU A 292 16.55 28.70 -3.39
N THR A 293 17.12 28.13 -4.44
CA THR A 293 17.69 26.77 -4.40
C THR A 293 19.16 26.77 -4.79
N LYS A 294 19.96 25.99 -4.05
CA LYS A 294 21.36 25.74 -4.38
C LYS A 294 21.43 24.60 -5.41
N SER A 295 21.97 24.88 -6.59
CA SER A 295 22.29 23.82 -7.57
C SER A 295 23.67 23.25 -7.27
N HIS A 296 23.93 21.98 -7.64
CA HIS A 296 25.24 21.36 -7.47
C HIS A 296 26.36 22.24 -8.07
N GLY A 297 27.34 22.60 -7.24
CA GLY A 297 28.47 23.45 -7.64
C GLY A 297 28.23 24.96 -7.67
N SER A 298 27.01 25.47 -7.43
CA SER A 298 26.74 26.91 -7.39
C SER A 298 26.91 27.53 -5.99
N SER A 299 27.19 28.83 -5.94
CA SER A 299 27.09 29.61 -4.70
C SER A 299 25.67 29.59 -4.14
N PHE A 300 25.56 29.81 -2.82
CA PHE A 300 24.26 30.04 -2.20
C PHE A 300 23.63 31.32 -2.76
N PRO A 301 22.30 31.33 -2.99
CA PRO A 301 21.55 32.56 -3.23
C PRO A 301 21.81 33.64 -2.18
N ILE A 302 21.73 34.90 -2.61
CA ILE A 302 21.96 36.09 -1.77
C ILE A 302 20.63 36.80 -1.54
N ILE A 303 20.40 37.24 -0.31
CA ILE A 303 19.32 38.15 0.06
C ILE A 303 19.99 39.39 0.63
N ASP A 304 19.77 40.55 0.01
CA ASP A 304 20.32 41.82 0.50
C ASP A 304 19.58 42.27 1.77
N ASP A 305 20.27 43.06 2.60
CA ASP A 305 19.61 43.79 3.68
C ASP A 305 18.47 44.65 3.12
N PHE A 306 17.36 44.74 3.86
CA PHE A 306 16.16 45.45 3.45
C PHE A 306 15.45 44.87 2.21
N ALA A 307 15.73 43.64 1.77
CA ALA A 307 15.04 43.01 0.63
C ALA A 307 13.50 43.05 0.73
N PHE A 308 12.93 43.01 1.95
CA PHE A 308 11.49 42.97 2.18
C PHE A 308 10.89 44.31 2.64
N HIS A 309 11.66 45.40 2.74
CA HIS A 309 11.23 46.63 3.42
C HIS A 309 10.03 47.36 2.78
N HIS A 310 9.77 47.13 1.48
CA HIS A 310 8.61 47.68 0.79
C HIS A 310 7.28 46.99 1.18
N LEU A 311 7.34 45.80 1.79
CA LEU A 311 6.18 44.94 2.05
C LEU A 311 5.49 45.29 3.37
N VAL A 312 5.11 46.55 3.55
CA VAL A 312 4.65 47.10 4.83
C VAL A 312 3.37 46.46 5.39
N LYS A 313 2.52 45.85 4.55
CA LYS A 313 1.30 45.13 4.97
C LYS A 313 1.46 43.61 5.02
N LEU A 314 2.68 43.08 4.85
CA LEU A 314 2.91 41.64 4.79
C LEU A 314 2.56 40.99 6.13
N GLU A 315 1.70 39.98 6.08
CA GLU A 315 1.27 39.20 7.24
C GLU A 315 1.94 37.83 7.26
N HIS A 316 2.15 37.21 6.09
CA HIS A 316 2.71 35.86 5.98
C HIS A 316 3.86 35.81 4.99
N LEU A 317 5.05 35.41 5.48
CA LEU A 317 6.24 35.17 4.68
C LEU A 317 6.64 33.69 4.77
N HIS A 318 6.42 32.97 3.67
CA HIS A 318 6.77 31.55 3.57
C HIS A 318 8.07 31.38 2.79
N MET A 319 9.11 30.91 3.45
CA MET A 319 10.44 30.69 2.88
C MET A 319 10.94 29.27 3.17
N ALA A 320 10.02 28.31 3.36
CA ALA A 320 10.38 26.92 3.63
C ALA A 320 11.16 26.28 2.46
N ASN A 321 12.02 25.31 2.77
CA ASN A 321 12.83 24.59 1.78
C ASN A 321 13.69 25.52 0.88
N THR A 322 14.13 26.66 1.40
CA THR A 322 15.01 27.59 0.68
C THR A 322 16.47 27.38 1.06
N GLY A 323 17.40 27.91 0.27
CA GLY A 323 18.82 27.93 0.59
C GLY A 323 19.41 29.30 0.31
N PHE A 324 20.03 29.93 1.30
CA PHE A 324 20.69 31.23 1.14
C PHE A 324 21.85 31.37 2.13
N ARG A 325 22.75 32.33 1.84
CA ARG A 325 24.08 32.42 2.48
C ARG A 325 24.01 32.53 4.01
N GLU A 326 23.30 33.53 4.54
CA GLU A 326 23.21 33.82 5.97
C GLU A 326 21.98 34.66 6.29
N ILE A 327 21.59 34.70 7.57
CA ILE A 327 20.60 35.64 8.11
C ILE A 327 21.38 36.80 8.75
N THR A 328 21.38 37.96 8.10
CA THR A 328 21.96 39.21 8.60
C THR A 328 20.98 39.94 9.53
N GLU A 329 21.46 41.01 10.17
CA GLU A 329 20.67 41.79 11.13
C GLU A 329 19.48 42.52 10.50
N HIS A 330 19.51 42.82 9.19
CA HIS A 330 18.53 43.69 8.51
C HIS A 330 17.75 43.02 7.37
N ILE A 331 17.88 41.70 7.13
CA ILE A 331 17.12 41.01 6.07
C ILE A 331 15.61 41.19 6.25
N PHE A 332 15.10 41.08 7.49
CA PHE A 332 13.67 41.16 7.80
C PHE A 332 13.18 42.53 8.28
N SER A 333 13.97 43.60 8.10
CA SER A 333 13.56 44.96 8.47
C SER A 333 12.39 45.47 7.61
N GLY A 334 11.54 46.33 8.19
CA GLY A 334 10.42 46.98 7.48
C GLY A 334 9.13 46.16 7.37
N LEU A 335 8.90 45.20 8.27
CA LEU A 335 7.74 44.29 8.22
C LEU A 335 6.77 44.47 9.42
N PRO A 336 6.08 45.62 9.57
CA PRO A 336 5.33 45.93 10.79
C PRO A 336 4.07 45.10 11.01
N ASN A 337 3.54 44.46 9.96
CA ASN A 337 2.32 43.65 10.03
C ASN A 337 2.57 42.14 10.04
N LEU A 338 3.83 41.70 10.06
CA LEU A 338 4.18 40.29 9.92
C LEU A 338 3.63 39.49 11.11
N LYS A 339 2.88 38.42 10.81
CA LYS A 339 2.28 37.49 11.78
C LYS A 339 2.96 36.12 11.76
N THR A 340 3.43 35.67 10.58
CA THR A 340 4.06 34.36 10.39
C THR A 340 5.33 34.49 9.56
N LEU A 341 6.42 33.94 10.08
CA LEU A 341 7.67 33.70 9.36
C LEU A 341 8.00 32.22 9.37
N ASP A 342 8.02 31.60 8.19
CA ASP A 342 8.38 30.19 8.03
C ASP A 342 9.69 30.02 7.28
N LEU A 343 10.72 29.54 7.98
CA LEU A 343 12.05 29.24 7.45
C LEU A 343 12.35 27.73 7.49
N SER A 344 11.33 26.89 7.71
CA SER A 344 11.53 25.45 7.92
C SER A 344 12.25 24.77 6.75
N TRP A 345 13.04 23.73 7.05
CA TRP A 345 13.80 22.95 6.07
C TRP A 345 14.77 23.78 5.20
N SER A 346 15.10 25.00 5.63
CA SER A 346 15.94 25.90 4.85
C SER A 346 17.41 25.73 5.17
N SER A 347 18.24 25.60 4.14
CA SER A 347 19.69 25.49 4.24
C SER A 347 20.31 26.88 4.32
N THR A 348 20.74 27.24 5.53
CA THR A 348 21.50 28.47 5.77
C THR A 348 22.82 28.13 6.47
N GLY A 349 23.73 29.11 6.58
CA GLY A 349 24.88 29.01 7.48
C GLY A 349 24.54 29.06 8.97
N LEU A 350 23.25 29.13 9.35
CA LEU A 350 22.82 29.35 10.73
C LEU A 350 23.09 28.12 11.61
N LYS A 351 24.16 28.18 12.39
CA LYS A 351 24.47 27.18 13.44
C LYS A 351 24.11 27.63 14.84
N THR A 352 24.13 28.93 15.09
CA THR A 352 23.84 29.51 16.40
C THR A 352 22.83 30.63 16.26
N VAL A 353 21.74 30.58 17.02
CA VAL A 353 20.80 31.70 17.14
C VAL A 353 21.30 32.63 18.24
N THR A 354 21.57 33.89 17.90
CA THR A 354 22.04 34.93 18.84
C THR A 354 20.98 36.01 18.99
N ASN A 355 21.14 36.89 19.98
CA ASN A 355 20.27 38.06 20.15
C ASN A 355 20.29 39.04 18.96
N LYS A 356 21.23 38.91 18.01
CA LYS A 356 21.27 39.69 16.77
C LYS A 356 20.58 39.01 15.58
N THR A 357 20.42 37.69 15.61
CA THR A 357 19.94 36.90 14.46
C THR A 357 18.53 37.33 14.00
N PHE A 358 17.66 37.67 14.95
CA PHE A 358 16.28 38.09 14.69
C PHE A 358 15.98 39.49 15.27
N ALA A 359 16.99 40.36 15.38
CA ALA A 359 16.83 41.70 15.97
C ALA A 359 15.87 42.57 15.14
N ALA A 360 15.96 42.55 13.80
CA ALA A 360 15.05 43.29 12.92
C ALA A 360 13.57 42.97 13.12
N LEU A 361 13.22 41.75 13.56
CA LEU A 361 11.84 41.36 13.82
C LEU A 361 11.22 42.08 15.04
N GLN A 362 12.00 42.86 15.79
CA GLN A 362 11.45 43.81 16.77
C GLN A 362 10.53 44.84 16.09
N GLU A 363 10.76 45.16 14.82
CA GLU A 363 9.89 46.03 14.02
C GLU A 363 8.56 45.34 13.63
N SER A 364 8.40 44.04 13.91
CA SER A 364 7.22 43.22 13.62
C SER A 364 6.42 42.88 14.89
N PRO A 365 5.70 43.84 15.51
CA PRO A 365 5.00 43.62 16.79
C PRO A 365 3.84 42.61 16.69
N LEU A 366 3.38 42.27 15.49
CA LEU A 366 2.29 41.30 15.29
C LEU A 366 2.77 39.86 15.10
N LEU A 367 4.09 39.61 15.16
CA LEU A 367 4.65 38.29 14.88
C LEU A 367 4.23 37.29 15.94
N GLN A 368 3.48 36.27 15.52
CA GLN A 368 2.93 35.22 16.38
C GLN A 368 3.63 33.89 16.17
N THR A 369 4.02 33.56 14.94
CA THR A 369 4.62 32.25 14.61
C THR A 369 5.98 32.40 13.95
N LEU A 370 6.97 31.72 14.52
CA LEU A 370 8.31 31.58 13.95
C LEU A 370 8.65 30.09 13.81
N ASN A 371 8.79 29.63 12.57
CA ASN A 371 9.12 28.24 12.26
C ASN A 371 10.57 28.10 11.80
N LEU A 372 11.39 27.44 12.62
CA LEU A 372 12.81 27.17 12.41
C LEU A 372 13.10 25.65 12.39
N THR A 373 12.08 24.85 12.06
CA THR A 373 12.20 23.39 11.97
C THR A 373 13.24 22.98 10.94
N ALA A 374 14.10 22.01 11.26
CA ALA A 374 15.08 21.45 10.32
C ALA A 374 16.02 22.48 9.64
N MET A 375 16.39 23.55 10.33
CA MET A 375 17.36 24.54 9.85
C MET A 375 18.83 24.15 10.12
N GLY A 376 19.04 23.06 10.85
CA GLY A 376 20.37 22.59 11.23
C GLY A 376 21.04 23.44 12.30
N ILE A 377 20.23 24.02 13.21
CA ILE A 377 20.67 24.81 14.38
C ILE A 377 21.33 23.87 15.40
N ASN A 378 22.46 24.30 15.96
CA ASN A 378 23.23 23.55 16.95
C ASN A 378 23.16 24.19 18.36
N LYS A 379 23.01 25.51 18.44
CA LYS A 379 23.06 26.26 19.71
C LYS A 379 22.12 27.48 19.72
N LEU A 380 21.52 27.74 20.86
CA LEU A 380 20.78 28.94 21.22
C LEU A 380 21.65 29.76 22.19
N GLY A 381 21.93 31.01 21.85
CA GLY A 381 22.65 31.96 22.69
C GLY A 381 21.74 32.64 23.72
N PRO A 382 22.32 33.37 24.69
CA PRO A 382 21.55 34.16 25.65
C PRO A 382 20.72 35.22 24.92
N ARG A 383 19.47 35.40 25.33
CA ARG A 383 18.52 36.37 24.76
C ARG A 383 18.33 36.19 23.24
N ALA A 384 18.44 34.96 22.74
CA ALA A 384 18.34 34.64 21.31
C ALA A 384 17.04 35.14 20.66
N PHE A 385 15.95 35.21 21.44
CA PHE A 385 14.63 35.61 20.97
C PHE A 385 14.08 36.85 21.69
N SER A 386 14.94 37.65 22.33
CA SER A 386 14.49 38.76 23.18
C SER A 386 13.75 39.88 22.44
N SER A 387 13.91 39.98 21.12
CA SER A 387 13.18 40.90 20.25
C SER A 387 11.73 40.48 19.98
N LEU A 388 11.33 39.25 20.33
CA LEU A 388 10.09 38.61 19.87
C LEU A 388 9.01 38.52 20.97
N GLY A 389 8.74 39.62 21.68
CA GLY A 389 7.85 39.63 22.85
C GLY A 389 6.41 39.17 22.61
N ASN A 390 5.88 39.34 21.40
CA ASN A 390 4.52 38.93 21.02
C ASN A 390 4.42 37.51 20.43
N LEU A 391 5.54 36.81 20.31
CA LEU A 391 5.58 35.47 19.74
C LEU A 391 4.76 34.48 20.58
N THR A 392 3.87 33.72 19.94
CA THR A 392 3.03 32.71 20.59
C THR A 392 3.47 31.29 20.28
N THR A 393 4.10 31.06 19.13
CA THR A 393 4.53 29.75 18.65
C THR A 393 5.96 29.79 18.13
N LEU A 394 6.82 28.96 18.71
CA LEU A 394 8.21 28.79 18.30
C LEU A 394 8.49 27.31 18.00
N LEU A 395 8.78 27.02 16.73
CA LEU A 395 9.05 25.66 16.25
C LEU A 395 10.55 25.50 15.97
N LEU A 396 11.20 24.59 16.69
CA LEU A 396 12.63 24.29 16.67
C LEU A 396 12.88 22.78 16.48
N SER A 397 11.89 22.03 15.99
CA SER A 397 12.00 20.58 15.84
C SER A 397 12.97 20.17 14.73
N TYR A 398 13.44 18.92 14.77
CA TYR A 398 14.36 18.34 13.76
C TYR A 398 15.67 19.13 13.56
N ASN A 399 16.14 19.83 14.59
CA ASN A 399 17.44 20.49 14.61
C ASN A 399 18.50 19.60 15.29
N PHE A 400 19.69 20.16 15.53
CA PHE A 400 20.81 19.48 16.17
C PHE A 400 21.22 20.19 17.48
N ILE A 401 20.24 20.74 18.20
CA ILE A 401 20.50 21.54 19.41
C ILE A 401 21.14 20.65 20.47
N SER A 402 22.40 20.93 20.79
CA SER A 402 23.21 20.15 21.72
C SER A 402 23.82 21.07 22.77
N GLN A 403 22.99 21.46 23.75
CA GLN A 403 23.41 22.31 24.86
C GLN A 403 22.63 22.00 26.14
N GLN A 404 23.10 22.58 27.24
CA GLN A 404 22.32 22.74 28.45
C GLN A 404 21.50 24.03 28.36
N LEU A 405 20.19 23.95 28.60
CA LEU A 405 19.31 25.12 28.64
C LEU A 405 19.34 25.76 30.03
N ASN A 406 19.80 27.00 30.14
CA ASN A 406 19.88 27.71 31.41
C ASN A 406 18.69 28.64 31.67
N GLY A 407 17.91 28.94 30.63
CA GLY A 407 16.69 29.76 30.67
C GLY A 407 16.87 31.20 30.18
N ASP A 408 18.10 31.65 30.03
CA ASP A 408 18.47 32.92 29.41
C ASP A 408 18.27 32.89 27.89
N GLU A 409 18.27 31.71 27.26
CA GLU A 409 18.04 31.55 25.83
C GLU A 409 16.62 31.96 25.40
N LEU A 410 15.65 31.77 26.29
CA LEU A 410 14.21 32.04 26.07
C LEU A 410 13.75 33.38 26.68
N GLU A 411 14.68 34.17 27.22
CA GLU A 411 14.36 35.48 27.81
C GLU A 411 13.77 36.44 26.77
N GLY A 412 12.68 37.11 27.14
CA GLY A 412 11.94 38.05 26.31
C GLY A 412 10.71 37.47 25.60
N LEU A 413 10.50 36.15 25.63
CA LEU A 413 9.32 35.48 25.06
C LEU A 413 8.08 35.58 25.98
N SER A 414 7.61 36.79 26.26
CA SER A 414 6.56 37.03 27.27
C SER A 414 5.20 36.39 26.96
N ASN A 415 4.82 36.28 25.68
CA ASN A 415 3.51 35.79 25.24
C ASN A 415 3.51 34.37 24.68
N ILE A 416 4.61 33.63 24.85
CA ILE A 416 4.78 32.31 24.24
C ILE A 416 3.78 31.29 24.80
N LYS A 417 3.20 30.49 23.90
CA LYS A 417 2.21 29.46 24.23
C LYS A 417 2.68 28.07 23.81
N GLU A 418 3.41 27.97 22.70
CA GLU A 418 3.94 26.70 22.19
C GLU A 418 5.44 26.80 21.88
N ILE A 419 6.20 25.84 22.40
CA ILE A 419 7.59 25.58 22.05
C ILE A 419 7.70 24.11 21.65
N ASP A 420 8.13 23.86 20.41
CA ASP A 420 8.46 22.53 19.92
C ASP A 420 9.97 22.40 19.70
N MET A 421 10.63 21.59 20.53
CA MET A 421 12.05 21.24 20.41
C MET A 421 12.24 19.74 20.19
N SER A 422 11.22 19.05 19.68
CA SER A 422 11.30 17.61 19.40
C SER A 422 12.36 17.26 18.34
N MET A 423 12.81 16.01 18.32
CA MET A 423 13.77 15.49 17.33
C MET A 423 15.13 16.23 17.31
N ASN A 424 15.58 16.76 18.45
CA ASN A 424 16.93 17.33 18.64
C ASN A 424 17.95 16.28 19.13
N GLN A 425 17.91 15.09 18.54
CA GLN A 425 18.89 14.00 18.70
C GLN A 425 19.29 13.64 20.15
N GLN A 426 18.39 13.81 21.13
CA GLN A 426 18.64 13.46 22.54
C GLN A 426 19.87 14.17 23.16
N SER A 427 20.21 15.38 22.70
CA SER A 427 21.40 16.13 23.13
C SER A 427 21.13 17.31 24.06
N ILE A 428 19.86 17.63 24.35
CA ILE A 428 19.50 18.75 25.24
C ILE A 428 19.53 18.29 26.71
N SER A 429 20.17 19.07 27.58
CA SER A 429 20.08 18.89 29.04
C SER A 429 19.35 20.08 29.69
N LEU A 430 18.52 19.80 30.69
CA LEU A 430 17.77 20.81 31.42
C LEU A 430 18.44 21.18 32.75
N THR A 431 18.09 22.35 33.27
CA THR A 431 18.36 22.86 34.61
C THR A 431 17.04 23.22 35.28
N ASN A 432 17.04 23.47 36.59
CA ASN A 432 15.86 23.97 37.31
C ASN A 432 15.38 25.35 36.84
N THR A 433 16.16 26.07 36.02
CA THR A 433 15.82 27.39 35.47
C THR A 433 15.52 27.39 33.98
N SER A 434 15.61 26.25 33.27
CA SER A 434 15.49 26.18 31.80
C SER A 434 14.27 26.90 31.21
N PHE A 435 13.16 26.94 31.94
CA PHE A 435 11.90 27.53 31.47
C PHE A 435 11.40 28.68 32.37
N ILE A 436 12.26 29.24 33.23
CA ILE A 436 11.87 30.29 34.19
C ILE A 436 11.32 31.56 33.51
N SER A 437 11.83 31.86 32.31
CA SER A 437 11.49 33.05 31.53
C SER A 437 10.18 32.93 30.74
N VAL A 438 9.54 31.76 30.72
CA VAL A 438 8.36 31.46 29.87
C VAL A 438 7.18 30.83 30.65
N PRO A 439 6.70 31.45 31.74
CA PRO A 439 5.63 30.90 32.57
C PRO A 439 4.25 30.85 31.87
N THR A 440 4.11 31.53 30.73
CA THR A 440 2.89 31.58 29.91
C THR A 440 2.70 30.36 29.01
N LEU A 441 3.72 29.49 28.92
CA LEU A 441 3.74 28.33 28.04
C LEU A 441 2.61 27.34 28.36
N ARG A 442 1.94 26.85 27.30
CA ARG A 442 0.85 25.87 27.36
C ARG A 442 1.23 24.54 26.75
N ILE A 443 2.03 24.55 25.69
CA ILE A 443 2.46 23.34 24.96
C ILE A 443 3.98 23.32 24.93
N LEU A 444 4.56 22.26 25.46
CA LEU A 444 6.00 22.00 25.42
C LEU A 444 6.24 20.61 24.84
N LYS A 445 6.91 20.54 23.68
CA LYS A 445 7.28 19.29 23.04
C LYS A 445 8.79 19.09 23.06
N LEU A 446 9.22 17.99 23.66
CA LEU A 446 10.61 17.59 23.89
C LEU A 446 10.81 16.11 23.50
N GLY A 447 9.96 15.57 22.63
CA GLY A 447 10.07 14.19 22.16
C GLY A 447 11.40 13.93 21.44
N ARG A 448 12.18 12.91 21.82
CA ARG A 448 13.50 12.59 21.24
C ARG A 448 14.48 13.79 21.22
N ALA A 449 14.50 14.58 22.29
CA ALA A 449 15.30 15.79 22.42
C ALA A 449 16.24 15.79 23.64
N LEU A 450 15.83 15.16 24.74
CA LEU A 450 16.50 15.24 26.04
C LEU A 450 17.56 14.13 26.22
N LYS A 451 18.61 14.45 26.97
CA LYS A 451 19.50 13.44 27.58
C LYS A 451 18.71 12.72 28.68
N GLY A 452 18.74 11.39 28.73
CA GLY A 452 17.83 10.50 29.49
C GLY A 452 17.81 10.57 31.03
N THR A 453 18.12 11.71 31.65
CA THR A 453 18.08 11.93 33.09
C THR A 453 17.32 13.22 33.42
N LEU A 454 16.28 13.14 34.26
CA LEU A 454 15.43 14.26 34.71
C LEU A 454 15.23 14.25 36.24
N ASP A 455 16.29 14.02 37.00
CA ASP A 455 16.31 13.95 38.47
C ASP A 455 16.67 15.28 39.15
N LEU A 456 16.15 16.39 38.62
CA LEU A 456 16.38 17.73 39.16
C LEU A 456 15.41 18.06 40.31
N THR A 457 15.90 18.78 41.32
CA THR A 457 15.10 19.39 42.39
C THR A 457 15.49 20.85 42.61
N PRO A 458 14.60 21.83 42.43
CA PRO A 458 13.22 21.70 41.94
C PRO A 458 13.14 21.28 40.46
N SER A 459 11.95 20.87 40.01
CA SER A 459 11.73 20.42 38.63
C SER A 459 11.94 21.57 37.62
N PRO A 460 12.50 21.30 36.43
CA PRO A 460 12.60 22.29 35.34
C PRO A 460 11.22 22.81 34.91
N PHE A 461 10.15 22.06 35.16
CA PHE A 461 8.80 22.40 34.71
C PHE A 461 7.99 23.18 35.76
N THR A 462 8.44 23.28 37.01
CA THR A 462 7.73 24.00 38.08
C THR A 462 7.31 25.44 37.71
N PRO A 463 8.10 26.22 36.94
CA PRO A 463 7.66 27.57 36.50
C PRO A 463 6.44 27.57 35.55
N LEU A 464 6.13 26.45 34.90
CA LEU A 464 5.16 26.36 33.81
C LEU A 464 3.73 26.10 34.32
N VAL A 465 3.21 27.00 35.16
CA VAL A 465 1.93 26.83 35.85
C VAL A 465 0.71 26.72 34.92
N ASN A 466 0.83 27.19 33.67
CA ASN A 466 -0.22 27.16 32.65
C ASN A 466 -0.08 26.01 31.65
N LEU A 467 0.88 25.10 31.86
CA LEU A 467 1.16 24.02 30.92
C LEU A 467 -0.02 23.05 30.82
N THR A 468 -0.50 22.81 29.60
CA THR A 468 -1.59 21.89 29.29
C THR A 468 -1.11 20.63 28.55
N ILE A 469 -0.05 20.74 27.74
CA ILE A 469 0.53 19.61 27.00
C ILE A 469 2.04 19.55 27.28
N LEU A 470 2.49 18.38 27.75
CA LEU A 470 3.91 18.06 27.92
C LEU A 470 4.22 16.76 27.17
N ASP A 471 5.11 16.83 26.19
CA ASP A 471 5.65 15.66 25.50
C ASP A 471 7.14 15.50 25.81
N ILE A 472 7.48 14.43 26.53
CA ILE A 472 8.85 14.02 26.86
C ILE A 472 9.10 12.58 26.40
N SER A 473 8.42 12.16 25.33
CA SER A 473 8.53 10.82 24.75
C SER A 473 9.89 10.55 24.10
N ASN A 474 10.23 9.27 23.89
CA ASN A 474 11.39 8.85 23.09
C ASN A 474 12.74 9.41 23.58
N ASN A 475 12.89 9.66 24.88
CA ASN A 475 14.08 10.26 25.47
C ASN A 475 14.96 9.27 26.24
N ASN A 476 14.57 7.98 26.28
CA ASN A 476 15.25 6.94 27.05
C ASN A 476 15.40 7.30 28.54
N ILE A 477 14.47 8.08 29.09
CA ILE A 477 14.53 8.57 30.48
C ILE A 477 14.49 7.37 31.44
N ALA A 478 15.53 7.23 32.27
CA ALA A 478 15.62 6.15 33.26
C ALA A 478 15.51 6.63 34.72
N ASN A 479 15.74 7.93 34.96
CA ASN A 479 15.74 8.54 36.29
C ASN A 479 14.91 9.82 36.27
N LEU A 480 13.98 9.94 37.23
CA LEU A 480 13.20 11.15 37.49
C LEU A 480 12.78 11.19 38.97
N ASN A 481 12.42 12.39 39.45
CA ASN A 481 11.97 12.60 40.82
C ASN A 481 10.45 12.58 40.96
N ALA A 482 9.95 12.25 42.15
CA ALA A 482 8.52 12.31 42.47
C ALA A 482 7.93 13.74 42.36
N GLY A 483 8.78 14.78 42.40
CA GLY A 483 8.39 16.18 42.24
C GLY A 483 8.50 16.71 40.81
N LEU A 484 8.64 15.84 39.79
CA LEU A 484 8.80 16.27 38.39
C LEU A 484 7.64 17.15 37.89
N LEU A 485 6.41 16.83 38.28
CA LEU A 485 5.19 17.51 37.82
C LEU A 485 4.61 18.48 38.87
N THR A 486 5.35 18.77 39.93
CA THR A 486 4.89 19.66 41.00
C THR A 486 4.61 21.07 40.46
N GLY A 487 3.40 21.56 40.70
CA GLY A 487 2.92 22.89 40.25
C GLY A 487 2.15 22.87 38.92
N LEU A 488 2.09 21.75 38.20
CA LEU A 488 1.46 21.64 36.87
C LEU A 488 -0.05 21.32 36.96
N HIS A 489 -0.82 22.15 37.67
CA HIS A 489 -2.23 21.89 37.96
C HIS A 489 -3.16 21.91 36.74
N HIS A 490 -2.73 22.51 35.63
CA HIS A 490 -3.50 22.60 34.38
C HIS A 490 -3.13 21.54 33.34
N LEU A 491 -2.19 20.63 33.67
CA LEU A 491 -1.71 19.63 32.71
C LEU A 491 -2.84 18.68 32.31
N LYS A 492 -3.09 18.59 31.00
CA LYS A 492 -4.15 17.76 30.39
C LYS A 492 -3.60 16.60 29.58
N VAL A 493 -2.47 16.77 28.91
CA VAL A 493 -1.85 15.73 28.08
C VAL A 493 -0.41 15.54 28.51
N LEU A 494 -0.07 14.29 28.86
CA LEU A 494 1.29 13.90 29.19
C LEU A 494 1.69 12.71 28.32
N LYS A 495 2.73 12.90 27.51
CA LYS A 495 3.33 11.87 26.65
C LYS A 495 4.70 11.47 27.17
N MET A 496 4.83 10.21 27.58
CA MET A 496 6.04 9.63 28.17
C MET A 496 6.41 8.27 27.56
N GLN A 497 5.87 7.93 26.38
CA GLN A 497 6.18 6.68 25.70
C GLN A 497 7.64 6.56 25.27
N HIS A 498 8.13 5.33 25.11
CA HIS A 498 9.52 5.02 24.73
C HIS A 498 10.56 5.66 25.67
N ASN A 499 10.36 5.51 26.97
CA ASN A 499 11.35 5.78 28.01
C ASN A 499 11.68 4.47 28.77
N ASN A 500 12.52 4.54 29.81
CA ASN A 500 12.98 3.37 30.57
C ASN A 500 12.46 3.42 32.02
N LEU A 501 11.15 3.60 32.19
CA LEU A 501 10.54 3.93 33.47
C LEU A 501 10.26 2.72 34.39
N ALA A 502 10.37 1.49 33.88
CA ALA A 502 10.07 0.24 34.60
C ALA A 502 10.66 0.17 36.01
N ARG A 503 11.96 0.49 36.16
CA ARG A 503 12.67 0.44 37.44
C ARG A 503 12.01 1.32 38.50
N LEU A 504 11.48 2.48 38.12
CA LEU A 504 10.97 3.50 39.03
C LEU A 504 9.63 3.11 39.66
N TRP A 505 8.87 2.24 39.00
CA TRP A 505 7.57 1.76 39.47
C TRP A 505 7.63 0.38 40.15
N LYS A 506 8.79 -0.27 40.17
CA LYS A 506 8.99 -1.48 40.95
C LYS A 506 8.92 -1.22 42.45
N THR A 507 8.21 -2.09 43.16
CA THR A 507 8.21 -2.14 44.64
C THR A 507 9.61 -2.30 45.24
N ALA A 508 10.48 -3.04 44.55
CA ALA A 508 11.89 -3.24 44.93
C ALA A 508 12.82 -2.05 44.62
N ASN A 509 12.32 -0.95 44.04
CA ASN A 509 13.14 0.23 43.79
C ASN A 509 13.69 0.80 45.12
N PRO A 510 14.99 1.14 45.23
CA PRO A 510 15.54 1.73 46.44
C PRO A 510 14.78 3.00 46.86
N GLY A 511 14.25 3.02 48.09
CA GLY A 511 13.38 4.10 48.58
C GLY A 511 11.89 3.95 48.25
N GLY A 512 11.50 2.85 47.60
CA GLY A 512 10.14 2.57 47.15
C GLY A 512 9.82 3.11 45.75
N PRO A 513 8.61 2.85 45.24
CA PRO A 513 8.18 3.34 43.93
C PRO A 513 8.11 4.88 43.86
N VAL A 514 8.56 5.45 42.74
CA VAL A 514 8.53 6.89 42.50
C VAL A 514 7.16 7.30 41.96
N MET A 515 6.40 8.05 42.77
CA MET A 515 5.06 8.55 42.41
C MET A 515 5.13 9.85 41.61
N PHE A 516 5.72 9.80 40.41
CA PHE A 516 5.98 10.99 39.58
C PHE A 516 4.73 11.63 38.96
N LEU A 517 3.57 10.95 39.02
CA LEU A 517 2.29 11.44 38.52
C LEU A 517 1.43 12.12 39.59
N LYS A 518 1.82 12.05 40.87
CA LYS A 518 0.95 12.38 42.03
C LYS A 518 0.30 13.78 41.98
N ASP A 519 0.97 14.75 41.36
CA ASP A 519 0.56 16.16 41.36
C ASP A 519 -0.28 16.54 40.11
N ALA A 520 -0.37 15.66 39.11
CA ALA A 520 -0.99 15.92 37.80
C ALA A 520 -2.42 15.36 37.68
N THR A 521 -3.24 15.45 38.73
CA THR A 521 -4.56 14.78 38.80
C THR A 521 -5.60 15.27 37.79
N LYS A 522 -5.33 16.38 37.09
CA LYS A 522 -6.19 16.95 36.03
C LYS A 522 -5.94 16.37 34.63
N LEU A 523 -5.05 15.39 34.48
CA LEU A 523 -4.77 14.76 33.19
C LEU A 523 -6.05 14.19 32.54
N SER A 524 -6.13 14.41 31.23
CA SER A 524 -7.15 13.90 30.30
C SER A 524 -6.56 12.77 29.44
N VAL A 525 -5.31 12.89 29.01
CA VAL A 525 -4.59 11.89 28.20
C VAL A 525 -3.24 11.59 28.85
N LEU A 526 -2.98 10.31 29.07
CA LEU A 526 -1.71 9.80 29.59
C LEU A 526 -1.19 8.67 28.71
N ASP A 527 -0.03 8.87 28.09
CA ASP A 527 0.63 7.89 27.23
C ASP A 527 1.95 7.42 27.87
N LEU A 528 2.00 6.14 28.21
CA LEU A 528 3.10 5.43 28.86
C LEU A 528 3.53 4.19 28.07
N ASP A 529 3.27 4.15 26.76
CA ASP A 529 3.62 3.02 25.91
C ASP A 529 5.13 2.72 25.89
N TYR A 530 5.49 1.45 25.67
CA TYR A 530 6.90 1.03 25.47
C TYR A 530 7.87 1.50 26.56
N ASN A 531 7.47 1.39 27.84
CA ASN A 531 8.30 1.75 28.99
C ASN A 531 8.90 0.53 29.72
N GLY A 532 8.54 -0.68 29.28
CA GLY A 532 8.92 -1.94 29.93
C GLY A 532 8.29 -2.14 31.31
N LEU A 533 7.20 -1.44 31.62
CA LEU A 533 6.53 -1.50 32.92
C LEU A 533 5.98 -2.91 33.17
N ASP A 534 6.38 -3.54 34.27
CA ASP A 534 5.84 -4.83 34.72
C ASP A 534 5.02 -4.73 36.02
N GLU A 535 5.14 -3.60 36.74
CA GLU A 535 4.37 -3.28 37.94
C GLU A 535 3.73 -1.88 37.81
N ILE A 536 2.51 -1.71 38.34
CA ILE A 536 1.90 -0.40 38.60
C ILE A 536 1.69 -0.24 40.11
N PRO A 537 2.36 0.72 40.77
CA PRO A 537 2.15 0.97 42.19
C PRO A 537 0.70 1.35 42.49
N LEU A 538 0.16 0.87 43.61
CA LEU A 538 -1.23 1.07 44.01
C LEU A 538 -1.71 2.53 43.94
N ASN A 539 -0.87 3.47 44.36
CA ASN A 539 -1.23 4.90 44.39
C ASN A 539 -0.75 5.68 43.16
N ALA A 540 -0.19 5.04 42.13
CA ALA A 540 0.38 5.73 40.96
C ALA A 540 -0.69 6.45 40.12
N LEU A 541 -1.89 5.86 40.02
CA LEU A 541 -3.04 6.38 39.25
C LEU A 541 -4.18 6.87 40.17
N ARG A 542 -3.87 7.20 41.42
CA ARG A 542 -4.85 7.71 42.38
C ARG A 542 -5.20 9.18 42.08
N GLY A 543 -6.48 9.52 42.14
CA GLY A 543 -6.99 10.88 41.94
C GLY A 543 -7.23 11.30 40.49
N PHE A 544 -7.03 10.42 39.51
CA PHE A 544 -7.19 10.70 38.07
C PHE A 544 -8.65 10.61 37.59
N PHE A 545 -9.55 11.37 38.23
CA PHE A 545 -10.99 11.34 37.94
C PHE A 545 -11.38 11.89 36.57
N GLU A 546 -10.53 12.74 35.96
CA GLU A 546 -10.76 13.39 34.66
C GLU A 546 -10.07 12.68 33.49
N LEU A 547 -9.38 11.55 33.73
CA LEU A 547 -8.62 10.86 32.69
C LEU A 547 -9.57 10.20 31.69
N HIS A 548 -9.45 10.59 30.41
CA HIS A 548 -10.25 10.09 29.30
C HIS A 548 -9.52 9.02 28.48
N GLU A 549 -8.20 9.13 28.37
CA GLU A 549 -7.36 8.18 27.61
C GLU A 549 -6.15 7.78 28.42
N LEU A 550 -5.97 6.46 28.56
CA LEU A 550 -4.82 5.85 29.18
C LEU A 550 -4.20 4.84 28.21
N SER A 551 -2.96 5.08 27.84
CA SER A 551 -2.18 4.18 26.99
C SER A 551 -0.99 3.58 27.76
N LEU A 552 -0.96 2.26 27.79
CA LEU A 552 0.03 1.41 28.46
C LEU A 552 0.45 0.25 27.53
N ARG A 553 0.37 0.43 26.22
CA ARG A 553 0.68 -0.58 25.21
C ARG A 553 2.14 -1.01 25.24
N SER A 554 2.39 -2.26 24.87
CA SER A 554 3.74 -2.83 24.70
C SER A 554 4.61 -2.64 25.94
N ASN A 555 4.00 -2.84 27.11
CA ASN A 555 4.69 -2.99 28.39
C ASN A 555 4.73 -4.48 28.77
N LEU A 556 5.10 -4.81 30.00
CA LEU A 556 5.24 -6.17 30.51
C LEU A 556 4.27 -6.46 31.68
N LEU A 557 3.14 -5.75 31.70
CA LEU A 557 2.16 -5.85 32.79
C LEU A 557 1.44 -7.20 32.77
N ASP A 558 1.34 -7.86 33.92
CA ASP A 558 0.56 -9.10 34.08
C ASP A 558 -0.48 -8.96 35.20
N GLN A 559 -0.06 -9.09 36.45
CA GLN A 559 -0.94 -8.99 37.62
C GLN A 559 -1.04 -7.55 38.12
N LEU A 560 -2.24 -6.99 38.03
CA LEU A 560 -2.55 -5.63 38.49
C LEU A 560 -3.25 -5.66 39.85
N HIS A 561 -2.93 -4.70 40.72
CA HIS A 561 -3.58 -4.58 42.02
C HIS A 561 -5.08 -4.29 41.85
N SER A 562 -5.90 -4.87 42.72
CA SER A 562 -7.37 -4.89 42.64
C SER A 562 -8.07 -3.53 42.66
N SER A 563 -7.36 -2.44 42.93
CA SER A 563 -7.93 -1.09 43.10
C SER A 563 -7.09 -0.02 42.41
N VAL A 564 -6.20 -0.42 41.49
CA VAL A 564 -5.28 0.49 40.80
C VAL A 564 -6.01 1.46 39.84
N PHE A 565 -7.22 1.10 39.40
CA PHE A 565 -8.02 1.88 38.45
C PHE A 565 -9.32 2.49 39.03
N ASP A 566 -9.53 2.42 40.36
CA ASP A 566 -10.80 2.81 41.00
C ASP A 566 -11.21 4.28 40.80
N ASP A 567 -10.24 5.15 40.58
CA ASP A 567 -10.46 6.58 40.36
C ASP A 567 -10.67 6.93 38.87
N LEU A 568 -10.44 6.01 37.93
CA LEU A 568 -10.50 6.24 36.47
C LEU A 568 -11.93 6.23 35.91
N ARG A 569 -12.83 7.00 36.51
CA ARG A 569 -14.28 6.96 36.23
C ARG A 569 -14.69 7.64 34.91
N SER A 570 -13.84 8.50 34.36
CA SER A 570 -14.11 9.26 33.13
C SER A 570 -13.47 8.62 31.88
N LEU A 571 -12.86 7.45 32.03
CA LEU A 571 -12.08 6.80 30.98
C LEU A 571 -12.97 6.41 29.79
N LYS A 572 -12.51 6.73 28.58
CA LYS A 572 -13.18 6.44 27.30
C LYS A 572 -12.34 5.56 26.39
N TYR A 573 -11.03 5.67 26.47
CA TYR A 573 -10.08 4.90 25.68
C TYR A 573 -9.05 4.27 26.61
N LEU A 574 -8.92 2.94 26.54
CA LEU A 574 -7.94 2.18 27.32
C LEU A 574 -7.13 1.30 26.38
N HIS A 575 -5.81 1.52 26.37
CA HIS A 575 -4.87 0.77 25.55
C HIS A 575 -3.90 -0.03 26.43
N LEU A 576 -4.02 -1.35 26.37
CA LEU A 576 -3.21 -2.34 27.08
C LEU A 576 -2.73 -3.47 26.16
N GLN A 577 -2.78 -3.27 24.84
CA GLN A 577 -2.35 -4.27 23.86
C GLN A 577 -0.85 -4.60 23.98
N LYS A 578 -0.49 -5.84 23.67
CA LYS A 578 0.89 -6.37 23.75
C LYS A 578 1.52 -6.28 25.15
N ASN A 579 0.74 -6.53 26.20
CA ASN A 579 1.24 -6.76 27.56
C ASN A 579 1.33 -8.26 27.87
N LEU A 580 1.54 -8.61 29.14
CA LEU A 580 1.56 -9.98 29.65
C LEU A 580 0.31 -10.29 30.50
N ILE A 581 -0.81 -9.57 30.30
CA ILE A 581 -2.01 -9.69 31.14
C ILE A 581 -2.63 -11.06 30.96
N THR A 582 -2.63 -11.85 32.03
CA THR A 582 -3.26 -13.18 32.05
C THR A 582 -4.72 -13.12 32.49
N SER A 583 -5.09 -12.28 33.45
CA SER A 583 -6.46 -12.25 34.02
C SER A 583 -7.11 -10.87 33.92
N VAL A 584 -8.42 -10.84 33.66
CA VAL A 584 -9.23 -9.63 33.57
C VAL A 584 -10.39 -9.75 34.54
N GLN A 585 -10.13 -9.43 35.80
CA GLN A 585 -11.09 -9.59 36.89
C GLN A 585 -11.91 -8.32 37.12
N ARG A 586 -13.19 -8.50 37.49
CA ARG A 586 -14.11 -7.40 37.82
C ARG A 586 -13.57 -6.45 38.88
N VAL A 587 -12.86 -6.97 39.88
CA VAL A 587 -12.35 -6.17 40.99
C VAL A 587 -11.40 -5.08 40.48
N THR A 588 -10.51 -5.39 39.54
CA THR A 588 -9.53 -4.46 38.97
C THR A 588 -10.10 -3.63 37.83
N PHE A 589 -10.84 -4.26 36.91
CA PHE A 589 -11.25 -3.65 35.64
C PHE A 589 -12.69 -3.12 35.63
N GLY A 590 -13.48 -3.40 36.66
CA GLY A 590 -14.91 -3.04 36.68
C GLY A 590 -15.18 -1.55 36.55
N VAL A 591 -14.39 -0.69 37.21
CA VAL A 591 -14.50 0.76 37.09
C VAL A 591 -14.10 1.25 35.69
N PRO A 592 -12.87 0.99 35.20
CA PRO A 592 -12.44 1.53 33.92
C PRO A 592 -13.28 1.03 32.75
N LEU A 593 -13.83 -0.20 32.79
CA LEU A 593 -14.63 -0.78 31.70
C LEU A 593 -16.14 -0.42 31.75
N SER A 594 -16.58 0.34 32.75
CA SER A 594 -18.01 0.66 32.93
C SER A 594 -18.58 1.63 31.88
N ASN A 595 -17.74 2.49 31.29
CA ASN A 595 -18.19 3.58 30.41
C ASN A 595 -17.23 3.84 29.22
N LEU A 596 -16.49 2.81 28.76
CA LEU A 596 -15.57 2.93 27.64
C LEU A 596 -16.28 3.14 26.30
N THR A 597 -15.64 3.93 25.43
CA THR A 597 -15.97 3.99 24.00
C THR A 597 -15.20 2.91 23.25
N GLU A 598 -13.89 2.79 23.49
CA GLU A 598 -13.05 1.78 22.87
C GLU A 598 -12.08 1.12 23.86
N LEU A 599 -11.88 -0.19 23.69
CA LEU A 599 -10.94 -0.98 24.46
C LEU A 599 -9.96 -1.68 23.52
N TYR A 600 -8.66 -1.53 23.80
CA TYR A 600 -7.59 -2.22 23.10
C TYR A 600 -6.79 -3.06 24.11
N MET A 601 -6.94 -4.38 24.08
CA MET A 601 -6.19 -5.33 24.92
C MET A 601 -5.75 -6.56 24.12
N ASP A 602 -5.67 -6.45 22.80
CA ASP A 602 -5.24 -7.54 21.93
C ASP A 602 -3.76 -7.92 22.18
N HIS A 603 -3.41 -9.15 21.81
CA HIS A 603 -2.06 -9.73 21.99
C HIS A 603 -1.59 -9.77 23.46
N ASN A 604 -2.52 -10.01 24.39
CA ASN A 604 -2.21 -10.42 25.77
C ASN A 604 -2.35 -11.94 25.92
N PRO A 605 -1.52 -12.60 26.76
CA PRO A 605 -1.58 -14.04 26.98
C PRO A 605 -2.70 -14.43 27.96
N PHE A 606 -3.96 -14.21 27.59
CA PHE A 606 -5.10 -14.43 28.49
C PHE A 606 -5.19 -15.88 29.00
N ASP A 607 -5.44 -16.03 30.30
CA ASP A 607 -5.76 -17.29 30.96
C ASP A 607 -7.27 -17.50 30.96
N CYS A 608 -7.75 -18.37 30.10
CA CYS A 608 -9.17 -18.67 29.92
C CYS A 608 -9.64 -19.76 30.90
N THR A 609 -9.61 -19.39 32.17
CA THR A 609 -10.20 -20.13 33.29
C THR A 609 -11.37 -19.32 33.89
N CYS A 610 -12.23 -19.98 34.67
CA CYS A 610 -13.38 -19.31 35.29
C CYS A 610 -12.98 -18.20 36.27
N GLU A 611 -11.84 -18.32 36.96
CA GLU A 611 -11.34 -17.30 37.90
C GLU A 611 -10.71 -16.10 37.19
N SER A 612 -10.16 -16.31 35.98
CA SER A 612 -9.35 -15.32 35.28
C SER A 612 -10.13 -14.51 34.24
N ILE A 613 -11.03 -15.13 33.46
CA ILE A 613 -11.64 -14.47 32.28
C ILE A 613 -13.17 -14.46 32.25
N LEU A 614 -13.86 -15.20 33.13
CA LEU A 614 -15.32 -15.37 33.09
C LEU A 614 -16.05 -14.03 33.01
N TRP A 615 -15.77 -13.12 33.95
CA TRP A 615 -16.40 -11.81 33.97
C TRP A 615 -16.09 -10.99 32.70
N PHE A 616 -14.87 -11.09 32.18
CA PHE A 616 -14.48 -10.35 30.98
C PHE A 616 -15.16 -10.89 29.72
N SER A 617 -15.30 -12.22 29.60
CA SER A 617 -16.08 -12.84 28.52
C SER A 617 -17.56 -12.43 28.59
N GLU A 618 -18.16 -12.38 29.79
CA GLU A 618 -19.52 -11.87 29.98
C GLU A 618 -19.66 -10.38 29.64
N TRP A 619 -18.66 -9.57 30.01
CA TRP A 619 -18.61 -8.15 29.68
C TRP A 619 -18.47 -7.94 28.17
N LEU A 620 -17.59 -8.67 27.48
CA LEU A 620 -17.43 -8.60 26.02
C LEU A 620 -18.71 -8.96 25.27
N ASN A 621 -19.50 -9.91 25.79
CA ASN A 621 -20.79 -10.29 25.20
C ASN A 621 -21.91 -9.24 25.39
N SER A 622 -21.78 -8.33 26.36
CA SER A 622 -22.84 -7.38 26.74
C SER A 622 -22.48 -5.91 26.56
N THR A 623 -21.22 -5.60 26.27
CA THR A 623 -20.72 -4.24 26.12
C THR A 623 -21.14 -3.60 24.80
N ASN A 624 -21.37 -2.28 24.82
CA ASN A 624 -21.54 -1.46 23.62
C ASN A 624 -20.24 -0.76 23.19
N ALA A 625 -19.13 -0.98 23.91
CA ALA A 625 -17.83 -0.43 23.56
C ALA A 625 -17.28 -1.11 22.29
N SER A 626 -16.61 -0.34 21.44
CA SER A 626 -15.84 -0.89 20.31
C SER A 626 -14.62 -1.65 20.86
N VAL A 627 -14.43 -2.89 20.43
CA VAL A 627 -13.27 -3.71 20.82
C VAL A 627 -12.54 -4.14 19.55
N PRO A 628 -11.71 -3.27 18.95
CA PRO A 628 -11.04 -3.54 17.69
C PRO A 628 -10.17 -4.79 17.76
N GLY A 629 -10.25 -5.63 16.74
CA GLY A 629 -9.53 -6.90 16.70
C GLY A 629 -10.23 -8.06 17.40
N LEU A 630 -11.35 -7.87 18.09
CA LEU A 630 -12.18 -8.99 18.57
C LEU A 630 -12.86 -9.70 17.38
N PRO A 631 -12.89 -11.05 17.30
CA PRO A 631 -12.27 -12.04 18.20
C PRO A 631 -10.79 -12.41 17.94
N GLN A 632 -10.14 -11.93 16.89
CA GLN A 632 -8.81 -12.41 16.44
C GLN A 632 -7.62 -11.99 17.32
N GLY A 633 -7.70 -10.85 17.98
CA GLY A 633 -6.62 -10.29 18.80
C GLY A 633 -6.70 -10.69 20.28
N TYR A 634 -7.84 -11.21 20.72
CA TYR A 634 -8.12 -11.55 22.12
C TYR A 634 -8.11 -13.07 22.25
N MET A 635 -6.91 -13.62 22.33
CA MET A 635 -6.67 -15.05 22.28
C MET A 635 -6.26 -15.57 23.65
N CYS A 636 -6.86 -16.69 24.04
CA CYS A 636 -6.47 -17.47 25.20
C CYS A 636 -5.09 -18.10 24.95
N ASN A 637 -4.16 -17.91 25.89
CA ASN A 637 -2.85 -18.57 25.91
C ASN A 637 -2.83 -19.76 26.88
N THR A 638 -3.54 -19.68 28.00
CA THR A 638 -3.72 -20.80 28.92
C THR A 638 -5.20 -21.02 29.19
N PRO A 639 -5.63 -22.22 29.60
CA PRO A 639 -4.90 -23.49 29.56
C PRO A 639 -4.76 -24.02 28.10
N ASN A 640 -3.92 -25.05 27.88
CA ASN A 640 -3.70 -25.65 26.55
C ASN A 640 -4.98 -26.01 25.77
N ALA A 641 -6.07 -26.33 26.48
CA ALA A 641 -7.36 -26.63 25.87
C ALA A 641 -7.99 -25.44 25.14
N TYR A 642 -7.73 -24.22 25.63
CA TYR A 642 -8.15 -22.97 25.01
C TYR A 642 -6.97 -22.28 24.29
N PHE A 643 -5.80 -22.91 24.17
CA PHE A 643 -4.64 -22.25 23.54
C PHE A 643 -4.98 -21.84 22.10
N ASN A 644 -4.79 -20.56 21.82
CA ASN A 644 -5.09 -19.93 20.54
C ASN A 644 -6.57 -20.05 20.13
N HIS A 645 -7.48 -20.13 21.11
CA HIS A 645 -8.92 -19.88 20.93
C HIS A 645 -9.23 -18.42 21.28
N SER A 646 -10.33 -17.87 20.75
CA SER A 646 -10.76 -16.55 21.17
C SER A 646 -11.29 -16.58 22.60
N VAL A 647 -11.11 -15.51 23.36
CA VAL A 647 -11.80 -15.29 24.65
C VAL A 647 -13.32 -15.36 24.49
N MET A 648 -13.85 -15.07 23.29
CA MET A 648 -15.29 -15.21 22.99
C MET A 648 -15.75 -16.67 22.85
N ASP A 649 -14.82 -17.59 22.55
CA ASP A 649 -15.11 -19.02 22.48
C ASP A 649 -15.11 -19.68 23.87
N PHE A 650 -14.76 -18.92 24.92
CA PHE A 650 -14.83 -19.38 26.30
C PHE A 650 -16.29 -19.59 26.70
N ASP A 651 -16.68 -20.84 26.94
CA ASP A 651 -18.04 -21.20 27.31
C ASP A 651 -18.33 -20.82 28.79
N PRO A 652 -19.16 -19.79 29.07
CA PRO A 652 -19.48 -19.41 30.44
C PRO A 652 -20.35 -20.47 31.14
N LEU A 653 -21.05 -21.32 30.38
CA LEU A 653 -21.87 -22.40 30.95
C LEU A 653 -21.01 -23.51 31.55
N SER A 654 -19.75 -23.64 31.10
CA SER A 654 -18.75 -24.49 31.75
C SER A 654 -18.39 -24.00 33.17
N CYS A 655 -18.67 -22.73 33.48
CA CYS A 655 -18.52 -22.13 34.81
C CYS A 655 -19.83 -22.13 35.62
N LYS A 656 -20.92 -22.70 35.09
CA LYS A 656 -22.26 -22.71 35.72
C LYS A 656 -22.22 -23.45 37.06
N ASP A 657 -22.25 -22.65 38.12
CA ASP A 657 -22.57 -22.95 39.52
C ASP A 657 -21.76 -24.06 40.22
N MET A 658 -20.64 -23.66 40.85
CA MET A 658 -19.98 -24.43 41.93
C MET A 658 -20.79 -24.50 43.24
N THR A 659 -21.88 -23.73 43.36
CA THR A 659 -22.73 -23.64 44.56
C THR A 659 -23.57 -24.90 44.82
N PRO A 660 -24.29 -25.51 43.85
CA PRO A 660 -24.91 -26.83 44.03
C PRO A 660 -23.85 -27.95 44.03
N PHE A 661 -22.69 -27.78 43.39
CA PHE A 661 -21.63 -28.79 43.37
C PHE A 661 -20.85 -28.91 44.68
N LYS A 662 -20.71 -27.88 45.53
CA LYS A 662 -20.17 -28.03 46.89
C LYS A 662 -21.11 -28.81 47.82
N ALA A 663 -22.42 -28.57 47.70
CA ALA A 663 -23.45 -29.34 48.42
C ALA A 663 -23.53 -30.79 47.90
N LEU A 664 -23.44 -30.98 46.58
CA LEU A 664 -23.39 -32.29 45.94
C LEU A 664 -22.07 -33.01 46.22
N TYR A 665 -20.93 -32.31 46.33
CA TYR A 665 -19.62 -32.86 46.67
C TYR A 665 -19.58 -33.41 48.10
N ILE A 666 -20.25 -32.78 49.06
CA ILE A 666 -20.41 -33.32 50.42
C ILE A 666 -21.31 -34.58 50.41
N LEU A 667 -22.36 -34.60 49.58
CA LEU A 667 -23.23 -35.75 49.36
C LEU A 667 -22.60 -36.86 48.50
N SER A 668 -21.66 -36.53 47.62
CA SER A 668 -21.04 -37.44 46.66
C SER A 668 -19.68 -37.95 47.13
N SER A 669 -18.94 -37.21 47.96
CA SER A 669 -17.68 -37.68 48.56
C SER A 669 -17.91 -38.89 49.48
N THR A 670 -19.08 -38.96 50.13
CA THR A 670 -19.59 -40.15 50.84
C THR A 670 -19.93 -41.31 49.90
N ALA A 671 -20.39 -41.04 48.67
CA ALA A 671 -20.60 -42.05 47.63
C ALA A 671 -19.31 -42.45 46.89
N VAL A 672 -18.31 -41.56 46.79
CA VAL A 672 -17.02 -41.79 46.11
C VAL A 672 -16.10 -42.69 46.92
N LEU A 673 -16.20 -42.71 48.25
CA LEU A 673 -15.56 -43.75 49.06
C LEU A 673 -16.07 -45.16 48.70
N MET A 674 -17.33 -45.30 48.31
CA MET A 674 -17.89 -46.56 47.77
C MET A 674 -17.44 -46.82 46.32
N LEU A 675 -17.09 -45.77 45.57
CA LEU A 675 -16.75 -45.82 44.15
C LEU A 675 -15.24 -45.99 43.90
N LEU A 676 -14.37 -45.67 44.86
CA LEU A 676 -12.94 -46.01 44.84
C LEU A 676 -12.70 -47.53 44.73
N PHE A 677 -13.63 -48.33 45.27
CA PHE A 677 -13.67 -49.79 45.07
C PHE A 677 -13.94 -50.17 43.61
N SER A 678 -14.74 -49.38 42.88
CA SER A 678 -14.99 -49.57 41.44
C SER A 678 -13.93 -48.94 40.51
N ALA A 679 -13.14 -47.97 41.00
CA ALA A 679 -12.08 -47.33 40.21
C ALA A 679 -10.90 -48.28 39.90
N PHE A 680 -10.66 -49.28 40.74
CA PHE A 680 -9.73 -50.38 40.42
C PHE A 680 -10.19 -51.19 39.20
N LEU A 681 -11.51 -51.23 38.94
CA LEU A 681 -12.12 -51.87 37.77
C LEU A 681 -11.99 -51.02 36.48
N VAL A 682 -11.75 -49.70 36.59
CA VAL A 682 -11.70 -48.76 35.45
C VAL A 682 -10.28 -48.62 34.88
N HIS A 683 -9.22 -48.87 35.66
CA HIS A 683 -7.86 -48.99 35.11
C HIS A 683 -7.75 -50.09 34.03
N PHE A 684 -8.54 -51.16 34.16
CA PHE A 684 -8.70 -52.20 33.13
C PHE A 684 -9.37 -51.67 31.84
N GLN A 685 -10.17 -50.60 31.92
CA GLN A 685 -10.86 -49.98 30.78
C GLN A 685 -10.06 -48.88 30.08
N GLY A 686 -9.06 -48.28 30.75
CA GLY A 686 -8.11 -47.34 30.12
C GLY A 686 -7.21 -48.02 29.08
N TRP A 687 -6.75 -49.24 29.37
CA TRP A 687 -6.07 -50.11 28.39
C TRP A 687 -6.97 -50.44 27.19
N ARG A 688 -8.29 -50.52 27.42
CA ARG A 688 -9.31 -50.77 26.38
C ARG A 688 -9.48 -49.60 25.42
N ILE A 689 -9.31 -48.34 25.85
CA ILE A 689 -9.45 -47.16 24.97
C ILE A 689 -8.23 -47.01 24.04
N GLN A 690 -7.02 -47.27 24.53
CA GLN A 690 -5.80 -47.34 23.70
C GLN A 690 -5.87 -48.52 22.68
N PHE A 691 -6.53 -49.62 23.05
CA PHE A 691 -6.84 -50.75 22.17
C PHE A 691 -7.91 -50.41 21.11
N PHE A 692 -8.96 -49.66 21.45
CA PHE A 692 -9.99 -49.21 20.50
C PHE A 692 -9.49 -48.16 19.50
N TRP A 693 -8.56 -47.28 19.88
CA TRP A 693 -7.93 -46.33 18.94
C TRP A 693 -7.03 -47.04 17.90
N ASN A 694 -6.29 -48.07 18.33
CA ASN A 694 -5.52 -48.94 17.44
C ASN A 694 -6.42 -49.83 16.55
N ILE A 695 -7.57 -50.30 17.05
CA ILE A 695 -8.57 -51.03 16.25
C ILE A 695 -9.26 -50.13 15.21
N MET A 696 -9.53 -48.86 15.53
CA MET A 696 -10.16 -47.91 14.59
C MET A 696 -9.24 -47.56 13.41
N LEU A 697 -7.95 -47.34 13.67
CA LEU A 697 -6.93 -47.14 12.63
C LEU A 697 -6.73 -48.39 11.78
N LEU A 698 -6.72 -49.58 12.40
CA LEU A 698 -6.63 -50.87 11.69
C LEU A 698 -7.89 -51.17 10.87
N LYS A 699 -9.09 -50.79 11.34
CA LYS A 699 -10.37 -50.95 10.64
C LYS A 699 -10.41 -50.12 9.36
N ASN A 700 -10.01 -48.85 9.41
CA ASN A 700 -9.95 -47.99 8.22
C ASN A 700 -8.89 -48.47 7.21
N TYR A 701 -7.72 -48.90 7.70
CA TYR A 701 -6.67 -49.49 6.85
C TYR A 701 -7.15 -50.77 6.15
N LEU A 702 -7.76 -51.71 6.88
CA LEU A 702 -8.29 -52.96 6.33
C LEU A 702 -9.47 -52.74 5.38
N HIS A 703 -10.33 -51.74 5.64
CA HIS A 703 -11.41 -51.35 4.74
C HIS A 703 -10.86 -50.85 3.40
N ASN A 704 -9.95 -49.87 3.43
CA ASN A 704 -9.33 -49.33 2.22
C ASN A 704 -8.52 -50.41 1.46
N TRP A 705 -7.83 -51.30 2.17
CA TRP A 705 -7.10 -52.41 1.58
C TRP A 705 -8.01 -53.39 0.82
N LYS A 706 -9.20 -53.69 1.36
CA LYS A 706 -10.20 -54.55 0.72
C LYS A 706 -10.83 -53.88 -0.50
N GLU A 707 -11.32 -52.66 -0.36
CA GLU A 707 -12.00 -51.92 -1.44
C GLU A 707 -11.08 -51.64 -2.61
N LEU A 708 -9.82 -51.26 -2.35
CA LEU A 708 -8.85 -50.96 -3.41
C LEU A 708 -8.19 -52.20 -4.01
N LYS A 709 -8.45 -53.42 -3.49
CA LYS A 709 -7.85 -54.67 -4.01
C LYS A 709 -7.95 -54.83 -5.54
N PRO A 710 -9.09 -54.52 -6.21
CA PRO A 710 -9.23 -54.64 -7.67
C PRO A 710 -8.39 -53.67 -8.49
N VAL A 711 -7.95 -52.55 -7.90
CA VAL A 711 -7.13 -51.55 -8.59
C VAL A 711 -5.71 -52.11 -8.81
N PRO A 712 -5.15 -52.06 -10.03
CA PRO A 712 -3.76 -52.45 -10.31
C PRO A 712 -2.78 -51.69 -9.42
N GLY A 713 -1.68 -52.31 -8.98
CA GLY A 713 -0.73 -51.60 -8.12
C GLY A 713 0.62 -52.26 -8.03
N LEU A 714 1.58 -51.54 -7.43
CA LEU A 714 2.94 -52.02 -7.24
C LEU A 714 2.98 -53.29 -6.38
N GLY A 715 3.83 -54.25 -6.77
CA GLY A 715 4.12 -55.45 -5.99
C GLY A 715 4.89 -55.15 -4.70
N ASN A 716 5.01 -56.15 -3.81
CA ASN A 716 5.83 -56.08 -2.59
C ASN A 716 5.46 -54.93 -1.62
N THR A 717 4.16 -54.71 -1.40
CA THR A 717 3.65 -53.72 -0.44
C THR A 717 3.74 -54.24 0.99
N TYR A 718 4.57 -53.63 1.82
CA TYR A 718 4.76 -54.03 3.23
C TYR A 718 3.67 -53.47 4.14
N PRO A 719 3.22 -54.21 5.18
CA PRO A 719 2.33 -53.68 6.20
C PRO A 719 2.91 -52.42 6.86
N PHE A 720 2.09 -51.38 7.04
CA PHE A 720 2.41 -50.10 7.70
C PHE A 720 3.48 -49.19 7.07
N ILE A 721 4.39 -49.70 6.25
CA ILE A 721 5.41 -48.92 5.51
C ILE A 721 5.01 -48.74 4.03
N GLY A 722 4.19 -49.65 3.50
CA GLY A 722 3.71 -49.62 2.11
C GLY A 722 4.83 -49.93 1.11
N ASN A 723 4.87 -49.17 0.02
CA ASN A 723 5.89 -49.23 -1.03
C ASN A 723 7.08 -48.29 -0.77
N ALA A 724 7.11 -47.56 0.37
CA ALA A 724 8.09 -46.50 0.60
C ALA A 724 9.56 -46.95 0.53
N LEU A 725 9.87 -48.19 0.93
CA LEU A 725 11.24 -48.75 0.85
C LEU A 725 11.70 -49.01 -0.59
N GLN A 726 10.79 -49.01 -1.56
CA GLN A 726 11.11 -49.18 -2.97
C GLN A 726 11.51 -47.85 -3.63
N PHE A 727 11.24 -46.72 -2.97
CA PHE A 727 11.50 -45.39 -3.54
C PHE A 727 12.97 -45.00 -3.50
N LYS A 728 13.46 -44.45 -4.60
CA LYS A 728 14.82 -43.92 -4.68
C LYS A 728 15.00 -42.72 -3.73
N THR A 729 16.19 -42.60 -3.16
CA THR A 729 16.53 -41.56 -2.18
C THR A 729 16.83 -40.21 -2.84
N ASN A 730 17.51 -40.20 -3.99
CA ASN A 730 17.77 -39.01 -4.81
C ASN A 730 16.49 -38.51 -5.51
N ALA A 731 16.27 -37.19 -5.54
CA ALA A 731 15.05 -36.59 -6.11
C ALA A 731 14.88 -36.82 -7.61
N GLY A 732 15.96 -36.75 -8.40
CA GLY A 732 15.93 -37.00 -9.84
C GLY A 732 15.64 -38.46 -10.17
N ASP A 733 16.32 -39.38 -9.49
CA ASP A 733 16.09 -40.81 -9.68
C ASP A 733 14.69 -41.24 -9.24
N PHE A 734 14.17 -40.63 -8.16
CA PHE A 734 12.80 -40.84 -7.71
C PHE A 734 11.78 -40.32 -8.74
N PHE A 735 11.99 -39.14 -9.31
CA PHE A 735 11.13 -38.61 -10.36
C PHE A 735 11.11 -39.53 -11.58
N CYS A 736 12.28 -39.96 -12.06
CA CYS A 736 12.41 -40.94 -13.14
C CYS A 736 11.69 -42.26 -12.81
N GLN A 737 11.76 -42.72 -11.56
CA GLN A 737 11.06 -43.91 -11.08
C GLN A 737 9.53 -43.74 -11.16
N VAL A 738 8.99 -42.60 -10.72
CA VAL A 738 7.55 -42.30 -10.80
C VAL A 738 7.06 -42.28 -12.26
N VAL A 739 7.82 -41.65 -13.16
CA VAL A 739 7.54 -41.66 -14.60
C VAL A 739 7.70 -43.06 -15.21
N GLY A 740 8.63 -43.87 -14.69
CA GLY A 740 8.78 -45.27 -15.07
C GLY A 740 7.53 -46.09 -14.76
N TYR A 741 6.94 -45.91 -13.57
CA TYR A 741 5.70 -46.60 -13.19
C TYR A 741 4.50 -46.21 -14.06
N THR A 742 4.36 -44.95 -14.47
CA THR A 742 3.26 -44.58 -15.39
C THR A 742 3.40 -45.24 -16.76
N LYS A 743 4.64 -45.47 -17.24
CA LYS A 743 4.91 -46.25 -18.47
C LYS A 743 4.62 -47.74 -18.29
N GLU A 744 5.03 -48.33 -17.17
CA GLU A 744 4.76 -49.74 -16.85
C GLU A 744 3.25 -50.03 -16.80
N PHE A 745 2.48 -49.13 -16.17
CA PHE A 745 1.04 -49.28 -16.01
C PHE A 745 0.23 -48.61 -17.12
N TRP A 746 0.83 -48.17 -18.23
CA TRP A 746 0.17 -47.32 -19.24
C TRP A 746 -1.18 -47.85 -19.75
N ASN A 747 -1.30 -49.17 -19.92
CA ASN A 747 -2.53 -49.84 -20.38
C ASN A 747 -3.63 -49.94 -19.31
N SER A 748 -3.32 -49.57 -18.06
CA SER A 748 -4.31 -49.44 -16.98
C SER A 748 -4.82 -47.99 -16.94
N PRO A 749 -6.10 -47.75 -16.57
CA PRO A 749 -6.63 -46.39 -16.48
C PRO A 749 -6.07 -45.61 -15.28
N LEU A 750 -5.63 -46.33 -14.25
CA LEU A 750 -4.98 -45.83 -13.04
C LEU A 750 -4.27 -46.99 -12.32
N PHE A 751 -3.34 -46.68 -11.41
CA PHE A 751 -2.76 -47.69 -10.50
C PHE A 751 -2.67 -47.15 -9.07
N LYS A 752 -2.50 -48.03 -8.09
CA LYS A 752 -2.33 -47.69 -6.67
C LYS A 752 -0.92 -47.97 -6.18
N LEU A 753 -0.49 -47.17 -5.21
CA LEU A 753 0.64 -47.46 -4.33
C LEU A 753 0.29 -47.05 -2.90
N TRP A 754 1.06 -47.53 -1.92
CA TRP A 754 0.90 -47.17 -0.52
C TRP A 754 2.15 -46.46 -0.01
N ILE A 755 1.98 -45.36 0.72
CA ILE A 755 3.08 -44.74 1.47
C ILE A 755 2.66 -44.78 2.93
N GLY A 756 3.35 -45.61 3.72
CA GLY A 756 2.90 -45.93 5.05
C GLY A 756 1.50 -46.59 5.03
N PRO A 757 0.57 -46.18 5.91
CA PRO A 757 -0.81 -46.67 5.93
C PRO A 757 -1.75 -45.94 4.94
N VAL A 758 -1.23 -45.02 4.11
CA VAL A 758 -2.06 -44.15 3.26
C VAL A 758 -2.02 -44.63 1.80
N PRO A 759 -3.18 -44.93 1.18
CA PRO A 759 -3.24 -45.30 -0.23
C PRO A 759 -3.21 -44.07 -1.14
N PHE A 760 -2.44 -44.16 -2.21
CA PHE A 760 -2.37 -43.18 -3.29
C PHE A 760 -2.74 -43.83 -4.62
N LEU A 761 -3.72 -43.25 -5.31
CA LEU A 761 -4.11 -43.60 -6.66
C LEU A 761 -3.42 -42.65 -7.64
N ILE A 762 -2.71 -43.19 -8.61
CA ILE A 762 -1.92 -42.44 -9.58
C ILE A 762 -2.72 -42.36 -10.88
N LEU A 763 -3.03 -41.12 -11.30
CA LEU A 763 -3.77 -40.81 -12.51
C LEU A 763 -2.86 -40.11 -13.52
N TYR A 764 -2.94 -40.56 -14.77
CA TYR A 764 -2.12 -40.08 -15.89
C TYR A 764 -2.88 -40.07 -17.22
N HIS A 765 -4.18 -40.41 -17.20
CA HIS A 765 -5.08 -40.39 -18.35
C HIS A 765 -6.13 -39.30 -18.18
N ALA A 766 -6.49 -38.61 -19.27
CA ALA A 766 -7.37 -37.44 -19.23
C ALA A 766 -8.76 -37.76 -18.64
N GLU A 767 -9.30 -38.93 -18.97
CA GLU A 767 -10.65 -39.36 -18.59
C GLU A 767 -10.77 -39.63 -17.08
N THR A 768 -9.72 -40.21 -16.48
CA THR A 768 -9.69 -40.46 -15.02
C THR A 768 -9.45 -39.18 -14.24
N ILE A 769 -8.64 -38.27 -14.77
CA ILE A 769 -8.35 -36.96 -14.15
C ILE A 769 -9.58 -36.06 -14.19
N GLU A 770 -10.29 -36.01 -15.31
CA GLU A 770 -11.53 -35.24 -15.46
C GLU A 770 -12.56 -35.63 -14.39
N THR A 771 -12.74 -36.93 -14.16
CA THR A 771 -13.67 -37.45 -13.13
C THR A 771 -13.38 -36.86 -11.75
N VAL A 772 -12.11 -36.68 -11.38
CA VAL A 772 -11.72 -36.14 -10.07
C VAL A 772 -11.76 -34.62 -10.05
N LEU A 773 -11.22 -33.95 -11.08
CA LEU A 773 -11.06 -32.49 -11.08
C LEU A 773 -12.35 -31.73 -11.40
N ASN A 774 -13.31 -32.36 -12.06
CA ASN A 774 -14.61 -31.77 -12.34
C ASN A 774 -15.58 -31.91 -11.15
N ASN A 775 -15.31 -32.83 -10.20
CA ASN A 775 -16.16 -32.99 -9.02
C ASN A 775 -15.80 -31.94 -7.93
N PRO A 776 -16.72 -31.03 -7.56
CA PRO A 776 -16.48 -30.00 -6.55
C PRO A 776 -16.33 -30.55 -5.13
N VAL A 777 -16.63 -31.83 -4.89
CA VAL A 777 -16.45 -32.48 -3.59
C VAL A 777 -14.98 -32.87 -3.37
N HIS A 778 -14.23 -33.17 -4.42
CA HIS A 778 -12.83 -33.66 -4.35
C HIS A 778 -11.78 -32.54 -4.45
N MET A 779 -12.04 -31.39 -3.83
CA MET A 779 -11.16 -30.22 -3.91
C MET A 779 -10.00 -30.26 -2.91
N ASP A 780 -10.14 -30.98 -1.79
CA ASP A 780 -9.17 -30.95 -0.70
C ASP A 780 -7.82 -31.51 -1.12
N LYS A 781 -6.74 -30.90 -0.61
CA LYS A 781 -5.38 -31.38 -0.87
C LYS A 781 -5.14 -32.72 -0.16
N ALA A 782 -4.24 -33.52 -0.72
CA ALA A 782 -3.81 -34.78 -0.11
C ALA A 782 -3.08 -34.55 1.23
N TYR A 783 -3.02 -35.57 2.08
CA TYR A 783 -2.34 -35.53 3.38
C TYR A 783 -0.90 -34.99 3.31
N ALA A 784 -0.18 -35.30 2.22
CA ALA A 784 1.19 -34.84 1.97
C ALA A 784 1.39 -33.32 1.98
N TYR A 785 0.32 -32.52 1.78
CA TYR A 785 0.38 -31.06 1.84
C TYR A 785 0.47 -30.52 3.28
N LYS A 786 0.17 -31.34 4.31
CA LYS A 786 0.36 -30.93 5.71
C LYS A 786 1.81 -30.57 6.03
N PHE A 787 2.77 -31.15 5.31
CA PHE A 787 4.19 -30.82 5.47
C PHE A 787 4.57 -29.43 4.93
N LEU A 788 3.68 -28.79 4.16
CA LEU A 788 3.81 -27.40 3.73
C LEU A 788 3.18 -26.42 4.72
N HIS A 789 2.32 -26.86 5.65
CA HIS A 789 1.66 -25.97 6.62
C HIS A 789 2.63 -25.17 7.50
N PRO A 790 3.79 -25.70 7.95
CA PRO A 790 4.75 -24.88 8.68
C PRO A 790 5.23 -23.67 7.88
N TRP A 791 5.33 -23.79 6.55
CA TRP A 791 5.79 -22.74 5.65
C TRP A 791 4.66 -21.84 5.14
N LEU A 792 3.62 -22.42 4.53
CA LEU A 792 2.57 -21.66 3.83
C LEU A 792 1.28 -21.52 4.66
N GLY A 793 1.28 -22.05 5.89
CA GLY A 793 0.09 -22.15 6.73
C GLY A 793 -1.08 -22.80 6.02
N THR A 794 -2.26 -22.20 6.20
CA THR A 794 -3.51 -22.57 5.52
C THR A 794 -3.91 -21.53 4.47
N GLY A 795 -2.94 -21.01 3.70
CA GLY A 795 -3.16 -20.09 2.58
C GLY A 795 -3.86 -20.74 1.38
N LEU A 796 -3.92 -20.03 0.25
CA LEU A 796 -4.69 -20.45 -0.93
C LEU A 796 -4.34 -21.85 -1.48
N LEU A 797 -3.08 -22.30 -1.34
CA LEU A 797 -2.66 -23.64 -1.80
C LEU A 797 -3.23 -24.76 -0.91
N THR A 798 -3.10 -24.62 0.41
CA THR A 798 -3.26 -25.71 1.38
C THR A 798 -4.62 -25.69 2.10
N SER A 799 -5.32 -24.56 2.10
CA SER A 799 -6.67 -24.43 2.65
C SER A 799 -7.68 -25.42 2.05
N THR A 800 -8.75 -25.69 2.80
CA THR A 800 -9.85 -26.61 2.43
C THR A 800 -11.19 -25.90 2.61
N GLY A 801 -12.26 -26.51 2.10
CA GLY A 801 -13.65 -26.07 2.33
C GLY A 801 -13.92 -24.58 2.07
N ASP A 802 -14.64 -23.95 2.99
CA ASP A 802 -15.12 -22.57 2.87
C ASP A 802 -13.98 -21.54 2.97
N LYS A 803 -12.93 -21.80 3.77
CA LYS A 803 -11.76 -20.94 3.82
C LYS A 803 -11.14 -20.78 2.43
N TRP A 804 -10.94 -21.89 1.72
CA TRP A 804 -10.39 -21.83 0.35
C TRP A 804 -11.32 -21.07 -0.61
N ARG A 805 -12.64 -21.34 -0.57
CA ARG A 805 -13.62 -20.66 -1.45
C ARG A 805 -13.63 -19.16 -1.21
N HIS A 806 -13.64 -18.75 0.06
CA HIS A 806 -13.60 -17.35 0.48
C HIS A 806 -12.30 -16.68 0.03
N ARG A 807 -11.12 -17.25 0.34
CA ARG A 807 -9.82 -16.73 -0.10
C ARG A 807 -9.75 -16.63 -1.62
N ARG A 808 -10.17 -17.67 -2.36
CA ARG A 808 -10.17 -17.66 -3.82
C ARG A 808 -11.06 -16.56 -4.39
N LYS A 809 -12.28 -16.40 -3.85
CA LYS A 809 -13.22 -15.34 -4.26
C LYS A 809 -12.62 -13.97 -4.01
N LEU A 810 -12.00 -13.76 -2.85
CA LEU A 810 -11.40 -12.50 -2.45
C LEU A 810 -10.24 -12.08 -3.36
N LEU A 811 -9.38 -13.03 -3.76
CA LEU A 811 -8.13 -12.72 -4.46
C LEU A 811 -8.27 -12.68 -5.99
N THR A 812 -9.33 -13.28 -6.54
CA THR A 812 -9.56 -13.33 -8.00
C THR A 812 -9.60 -11.95 -8.68
N PRO A 813 -10.20 -10.89 -8.10
CA PRO A 813 -10.21 -9.55 -8.69
C PRO A 813 -8.81 -8.99 -8.98
N THR A 814 -7.79 -9.33 -8.19
CA THR A 814 -6.40 -8.84 -8.37
C THR A 814 -5.76 -9.32 -9.66
N PHE A 815 -6.23 -10.45 -10.19
CA PHE A 815 -5.74 -11.04 -11.44
C PHE A 815 -6.66 -10.70 -12.62
N HIS A 816 -7.54 -9.71 -12.46
CA HIS A 816 -8.36 -9.18 -13.55
C HIS A 816 -7.49 -8.37 -14.53
N PHE A 817 -7.84 -8.43 -15.82
CA PHE A 817 -7.04 -7.86 -16.92
C PHE A 817 -6.71 -6.37 -16.76
N SER A 818 -7.58 -5.58 -16.14
CA SER A 818 -7.36 -4.16 -15.87
C SER A 818 -6.15 -3.90 -14.96
N ILE A 819 -5.93 -4.75 -13.96
CA ILE A 819 -4.81 -4.64 -13.02
C ILE A 819 -3.54 -5.22 -13.65
N LEU A 820 -3.66 -6.35 -14.38
CA LEU A 820 -2.50 -6.95 -15.07
C LEU A 820 -1.83 -5.99 -16.06
N ASN A 821 -2.57 -5.08 -16.69
CA ASN A 821 -1.99 -4.04 -17.55
C ASN A 821 -1.07 -3.07 -16.78
N GLU A 822 -1.34 -2.81 -15.50
CA GLU A 822 -0.45 -2.00 -14.64
C GLU A 822 0.85 -2.75 -14.33
N PHE A 823 0.80 -4.08 -14.27
CA PHE A 823 1.98 -4.92 -14.03
C PHE A 823 2.88 -5.06 -15.26
N LEU A 824 2.37 -4.80 -16.46
CA LEU A 824 3.16 -4.85 -17.70
C LEU A 824 4.35 -3.90 -17.66
N GLU A 825 4.18 -2.72 -17.09
CA GLU A 825 5.24 -1.72 -16.95
C GLU A 825 6.40 -2.28 -16.12
N VAL A 826 6.08 -2.87 -14.96
CA VAL A 826 7.05 -3.51 -14.07
C VAL A 826 7.75 -4.69 -14.75
N MET A 827 7.00 -5.54 -15.46
CA MET A 827 7.59 -6.67 -16.19
C MET A 827 8.61 -6.20 -17.24
N ASN A 828 8.32 -5.10 -17.95
CA ASN A 828 9.27 -4.52 -18.90
C ASN A 828 10.48 -3.89 -18.19
N GLU A 829 10.27 -3.13 -17.11
CA GLU A 829 11.37 -2.56 -16.29
C GLU A 829 12.34 -3.65 -15.82
N GLN A 830 11.80 -4.76 -15.27
CA GLN A 830 12.62 -5.87 -14.79
C GLN A 830 13.24 -6.71 -15.92
N ALA A 831 12.59 -6.75 -17.10
CA ALA A 831 13.16 -7.36 -18.30
C ALA A 831 14.40 -6.61 -18.77
N GLU A 832 14.38 -5.28 -18.79
CA GLU A 832 15.53 -4.46 -19.19
C GLU A 832 16.74 -4.73 -18.29
N VAL A 833 16.52 -4.79 -16.97
CA VAL A 833 17.58 -5.16 -16.00
C VAL A 833 18.13 -6.55 -16.31
N LEU A 834 17.27 -7.53 -16.62
CA LEU A 834 17.71 -8.87 -17.00
C LEU A 834 18.56 -8.83 -18.28
N ILE A 835 18.14 -8.10 -19.31
CA ILE A 835 18.87 -7.98 -20.58
C ILE A 835 20.26 -7.37 -20.35
N GLU A 836 20.39 -6.32 -19.55
CA GLU A 836 21.70 -5.73 -19.20
C GLU A 836 22.63 -6.75 -18.52
N LYS A 837 22.07 -7.65 -17.70
CA LYS A 837 22.84 -8.71 -17.02
C LYS A 837 23.26 -9.80 -17.99
N LEU A 838 22.37 -10.20 -18.90
CA LEU A 838 22.62 -11.20 -19.94
C LEU A 838 23.59 -10.69 -21.01
N GLU A 839 23.55 -9.41 -21.37
CA GLU A 839 24.47 -8.78 -22.32
C GLU A 839 25.92 -8.90 -21.85
N LYS A 840 26.14 -8.82 -20.53
CA LYS A 840 27.47 -9.03 -19.93
C LYS A 840 27.99 -10.46 -20.06
N GLN A 841 27.13 -11.43 -20.38
CA GLN A 841 27.51 -12.83 -20.63
C GLN A 841 27.59 -13.16 -22.13
N ALA A 842 27.05 -12.30 -23.00
CA ALA A 842 27.07 -12.53 -24.44
C ALA A 842 28.51 -12.64 -24.95
N GLY A 843 28.79 -13.67 -25.73
CA GLY A 843 30.12 -13.95 -26.27
C GLY A 843 31.18 -14.45 -25.27
N LYS A 844 30.84 -14.67 -23.99
CA LYS A 844 31.79 -15.14 -22.96
C LYS A 844 31.83 -16.66 -22.77
N GLY A 845 31.08 -17.41 -23.57
CA GLY A 845 30.95 -18.86 -23.45
C GLY A 845 29.81 -19.31 -22.54
N PRO A 846 29.74 -20.61 -22.20
CA PRO A 846 28.61 -21.19 -21.49
C PRO A 846 28.44 -20.65 -20.07
N PHE A 847 27.21 -20.32 -19.69
CA PHE A 847 26.85 -19.96 -18.30
C PHE A 847 25.47 -20.51 -17.92
N ASN A 848 25.20 -20.62 -16.62
CA ASN A 848 23.91 -21.05 -16.09
C ASN A 848 22.91 -19.86 -16.04
N CYS A 849 21.91 -19.86 -16.92
CA CYS A 849 20.91 -18.78 -16.96
C CYS A 849 19.83 -18.90 -15.88
N PHE A 850 19.74 -20.06 -15.20
CA PHE A 850 18.67 -20.35 -14.25
C PHE A 850 18.56 -19.32 -13.13
N SER A 851 19.69 -18.99 -12.50
CA SER A 851 19.73 -17.99 -11.42
C SER A 851 19.29 -16.59 -11.88
N TYR A 852 19.69 -16.15 -13.08
CA TYR A 852 19.35 -14.83 -13.61
C TYR A 852 17.84 -14.68 -13.79
N ILE A 853 17.21 -15.67 -14.43
CA ILE A 853 15.77 -15.67 -14.68
C ILE A 853 14.97 -15.79 -13.37
N THR A 854 15.43 -16.60 -12.40
CA THR A 854 14.78 -16.69 -11.09
C THR A 854 14.80 -15.37 -10.33
N LEU A 855 15.93 -14.65 -10.33
CA LEU A 855 16.02 -13.36 -9.64
C LEU A 855 15.15 -12.28 -10.31
N CYS A 856 15.01 -12.33 -11.64
CA CYS A 856 14.09 -11.46 -12.37
C CYS A 856 12.63 -11.71 -11.98
N ALA A 857 12.20 -12.98 -11.98
CA ALA A 857 10.84 -13.33 -11.56
C ALA A 857 10.54 -12.95 -10.10
N LEU A 858 11.55 -13.04 -9.21
CA LEU A 858 11.42 -12.60 -7.82
C LEU A 858 11.22 -11.08 -7.70
N ASP A 859 12.00 -10.27 -8.43
CA ASP A 859 11.79 -8.82 -8.47
C ASP A 859 10.41 -8.46 -9.03
N ILE A 860 9.96 -9.14 -10.09
CA ILE A 860 8.64 -8.92 -10.69
C ILE A 860 7.53 -9.19 -9.68
N ILE A 861 7.51 -10.34 -9.00
CA ILE A 861 6.42 -10.64 -8.05
C ILE A 861 6.46 -9.73 -6.82
N CYS A 862 7.64 -9.38 -6.31
CA CYS A 862 7.77 -8.46 -5.19
C CYS A 862 7.27 -7.04 -5.54
N GLU A 863 7.58 -6.54 -6.74
CA GLU A 863 7.15 -5.21 -7.13
C GLU A 863 5.67 -5.16 -7.54
N THR A 864 5.19 -6.14 -8.31
CA THR A 864 3.80 -6.18 -8.79
C THR A 864 2.81 -6.55 -7.69
N ALA A 865 3.02 -7.67 -6.99
CA ALA A 865 2.08 -8.17 -6.00
C ALA A 865 2.34 -7.59 -4.60
N MET A 866 3.60 -7.44 -4.19
CA MET A 866 3.91 -6.95 -2.84
C MET A 866 4.09 -5.42 -2.77
N GLY A 867 4.20 -4.74 -3.92
CA GLY A 867 4.38 -3.28 -3.97
C GLY A 867 5.75 -2.82 -3.47
N LYS A 868 6.78 -3.67 -3.54
CA LYS A 868 8.13 -3.40 -3.03
C LYS A 868 9.21 -3.79 -4.05
N LYS A 869 10.12 -2.85 -4.36
CA LYS A 869 11.35 -3.12 -5.11
C LYS A 869 12.38 -3.75 -4.15
N VAL A 870 12.75 -5.01 -4.38
CA VAL A 870 13.73 -5.75 -3.55
C VAL A 870 15.13 -5.83 -4.18
N TYR A 871 15.24 -5.50 -5.47
CA TYR A 871 16.50 -5.46 -6.23
C TYR A 871 17.28 -6.80 -6.21
N ALA A 872 16.55 -7.91 -6.26
CA ALA A 872 17.09 -9.27 -6.25
C ALA A 872 18.09 -9.51 -7.40
N GLN A 873 17.85 -8.96 -8.59
CA GLN A 873 18.78 -9.07 -9.73
C GLN A 873 20.15 -8.39 -9.51
N SER A 874 20.28 -7.55 -8.47
CA SER A 874 21.55 -6.95 -8.07
C SER A 874 22.35 -7.82 -7.10
N ASN A 875 21.72 -8.80 -6.45
CA ASN A 875 22.35 -9.72 -5.52
C ASN A 875 22.34 -11.16 -6.06
N HIS A 876 23.47 -11.62 -6.59
CA HIS A 876 23.62 -12.97 -7.12
C HIS A 876 23.47 -14.09 -6.07
N ASP A 877 23.59 -13.80 -4.77
CA ASP A 877 23.46 -14.78 -3.68
C ASP A 877 22.26 -14.48 -2.77
N SER A 878 21.05 -14.61 -3.32
CA SER A 878 19.82 -14.47 -2.54
C SER A 878 19.67 -15.62 -1.54
N GLU A 879 19.76 -15.32 -0.24
CA GLU A 879 19.52 -16.29 0.85
C GLU A 879 18.09 -16.85 0.80
N TYR A 880 17.11 -16.00 0.46
CA TYR A 880 15.71 -16.40 0.29
C TYR A 880 15.55 -17.51 -0.76
N VAL A 881 16.09 -17.32 -1.97
CA VAL A 881 15.97 -18.30 -3.07
C VAL A 881 16.63 -19.64 -2.69
N ARG A 882 17.80 -19.60 -2.03
CA ARG A 882 18.45 -20.83 -1.53
C ARG A 882 17.59 -21.54 -0.49
N SER A 883 16.96 -20.81 0.43
CA SER A 883 16.06 -21.38 1.42
C SER A 883 14.80 -21.97 0.78
N VAL A 884 14.26 -21.38 -0.30
CA VAL A 884 13.15 -21.96 -1.09
C VAL A 884 13.53 -23.31 -1.69
N TYR A 885 14.70 -23.40 -2.32
CA TYR A 885 15.20 -24.66 -2.90
C TYR A 885 15.45 -25.71 -1.83
N ARG A 886 16.11 -25.31 -0.73
CA ARG A 886 16.39 -26.22 0.38
C ARG A 886 15.12 -26.74 1.05
N MET A 887 14.13 -25.87 1.27
CA MET A 887 12.84 -26.26 1.82
C MET A 887 12.08 -27.20 0.88
N SER A 888 12.11 -26.95 -0.42
CA SER A 888 11.47 -27.80 -1.45
C SER A 888 11.99 -29.24 -1.41
N ASP A 889 13.30 -29.42 -1.37
CA ASP A 889 13.96 -30.73 -1.28
C ASP A 889 13.61 -31.45 0.04
N ILE A 890 13.71 -30.75 1.17
CA ILE A 890 13.39 -31.30 2.49
C ILE A 890 11.94 -31.79 2.56
N ILE A 891 10.99 -31.00 2.06
CA ILE A 891 9.57 -31.37 2.05
C ILE A 891 9.31 -32.54 1.11
N ALA A 892 9.87 -32.53 -0.10
CA ALA A 892 9.75 -33.62 -1.06
C ALA A 892 10.31 -34.95 -0.51
N ARG A 893 11.41 -34.89 0.26
CA ARG A 893 11.96 -36.05 0.97
C ARG A 893 11.03 -36.56 2.07
N ARG A 894 10.48 -35.66 2.89
CA ARG A 894 9.53 -36.02 3.96
C ARG A 894 8.24 -36.66 3.42
N GLN A 895 7.72 -36.17 2.29
CA GLN A 895 6.50 -36.70 1.66
C GLN A 895 6.61 -38.19 1.28
N ARG A 896 7.80 -38.67 0.91
CA ARG A 896 8.02 -40.07 0.50
C ARG A 896 8.52 -41.01 1.61
N MET A 897 8.77 -40.50 2.82
CA MET A 897 9.34 -41.25 3.95
C MET A 897 8.39 -41.31 5.15
N PRO A 898 7.53 -42.35 5.27
CA PRO A 898 6.48 -42.41 6.29
C PRO A 898 7.00 -42.46 7.73
N TRP A 899 8.23 -42.94 7.96
CA TRP A 899 8.88 -42.91 9.28
C TRP A 899 9.21 -41.49 9.76
N TYR A 900 9.25 -40.49 8.86
CA TYR A 900 9.42 -39.08 9.18
C TYR A 900 8.09 -38.30 9.19
N TRP A 901 6.95 -38.97 9.11
CA TRP A 901 5.65 -38.29 9.23
C TRP A 901 5.34 -37.87 10.66
N PRO A 902 5.59 -38.69 11.72
CA PRO A 902 5.46 -38.24 13.09
C PRO A 902 6.44 -37.09 13.38
N ASP A 903 5.93 -35.95 13.83
CA ASP A 903 6.74 -34.74 14.01
C ASP A 903 7.90 -34.95 14.98
N PHE A 904 7.70 -35.72 16.06
CA PHE A 904 8.79 -36.01 17.00
C PHE A 904 9.93 -36.79 16.32
N VAL A 905 9.65 -37.80 15.50
CA VAL A 905 10.70 -38.56 14.81
C VAL A 905 11.46 -37.66 13.84
N TYR A 906 10.75 -36.83 13.08
CA TYR A 906 11.36 -35.91 12.12
C TYR A 906 12.22 -34.83 12.79
N ASN A 907 11.77 -34.30 13.93
CA ASN A 907 12.49 -33.24 14.65
C ASN A 907 13.78 -33.73 15.31
N TYR A 908 13.79 -34.96 15.83
CA TYR A 908 14.96 -35.54 16.50
C TYR A 908 15.90 -36.31 15.57
N PHE A 909 15.37 -37.08 14.63
CA PHE A 909 16.13 -38.01 13.77
C PHE A 909 16.09 -37.68 12.28
N GLY A 910 15.31 -36.69 11.87
CA GLY A 910 15.23 -36.20 10.50
C GLY A 910 15.89 -34.84 10.32
N GLU A 911 15.38 -34.06 9.36
CA GLU A 911 15.91 -32.74 9.01
C GLU A 911 15.20 -31.58 9.73
N GLY A 912 14.51 -31.83 10.84
CA GLY A 912 13.72 -30.79 11.53
C GLY A 912 14.52 -29.55 11.93
N ARG A 913 15.80 -29.68 12.28
CA ARG A 913 16.69 -28.53 12.56
C ARG A 913 16.91 -27.64 11.33
N GLU A 914 17.20 -28.25 10.19
CA GLU A 914 17.45 -27.54 8.93
C GLU A 914 16.15 -26.97 8.34
N HIS A 915 15.05 -27.70 8.48
CA HIS A 915 13.70 -27.23 8.18
C HIS A 915 13.41 -25.93 8.93
N ASN A 916 13.56 -25.94 10.27
CA ASN A 916 13.30 -24.76 11.09
C ASN A 916 14.24 -23.58 10.77
N ARG A 917 15.50 -23.86 10.41
CA ARG A 917 16.45 -22.82 9.97
C ARG A 917 15.98 -22.15 8.68
N SER A 918 15.66 -22.95 7.65
CA SER A 918 15.19 -22.43 6.37
C SER A 918 13.85 -21.70 6.53
N LEU A 919 12.96 -22.22 7.36
CA LEU A 919 11.66 -21.63 7.64
C LEU A 919 11.77 -20.22 8.23
N LYS A 920 12.68 -20.02 9.21
CA LYS A 920 12.94 -18.70 9.79
C LYS A 920 13.37 -17.65 8.76
N ILE A 921 14.21 -18.03 7.80
CA ILE A 921 14.66 -17.13 6.73
C ILE A 921 13.49 -16.75 5.82
N LEU A 922 12.69 -17.75 5.42
CA LEU A 922 11.53 -17.56 4.55
C LEU A 922 10.50 -16.63 5.19
N HIS A 923 10.12 -16.88 6.45
CA HIS A 923 9.17 -16.05 7.19
C HIS A 923 9.71 -14.68 7.55
N SER A 924 10.99 -14.56 7.90
CA SER A 924 11.59 -13.25 8.20
C SER A 924 11.60 -12.34 6.97
N PHE A 925 11.83 -12.89 5.77
CA PHE A 925 11.74 -12.11 4.54
C PHE A 925 10.30 -11.65 4.27
N THR A 926 9.31 -12.55 4.38
CA THR A 926 7.91 -12.20 4.10
C THR A 926 7.34 -11.21 5.13
N GLU A 927 7.72 -11.36 6.39
CA GLU A 927 7.38 -10.42 7.47
C GLU A 927 7.98 -9.03 7.23
N SER A 928 9.23 -8.93 6.77
CA SER A 928 9.84 -7.64 6.38
C SER A 928 9.05 -6.96 5.25
N VAL A 929 8.65 -7.72 4.23
CA VAL A 929 7.84 -7.20 3.11
C VAL A 929 6.49 -6.68 3.60
N ILE A 930 5.82 -7.41 4.50
CA ILE A 930 4.52 -7.02 5.07
C ILE A 930 4.64 -5.74 5.92
N ASN A 931 5.59 -5.73 6.86
CA ASN A 931 5.74 -4.63 7.82
C ASN A 931 6.09 -3.32 7.14
N GLU A 932 7.08 -3.32 6.23
CA GLU A 932 7.48 -2.10 5.52
C GLU A 932 6.35 -1.53 4.64
N ARG A 933 5.55 -2.41 4.00
CA ARG A 933 4.41 -1.96 3.20
C ARG A 933 3.29 -1.39 4.08
N ALA A 934 3.02 -1.99 5.24
CA ALA A 934 2.03 -1.49 6.19
C ALA A 934 2.43 -0.12 6.77
N GLU A 935 3.71 0.08 7.11
CA GLU A 935 4.26 1.36 7.56
C GLU A 935 4.11 2.46 6.50
N TYR A 936 4.42 2.14 5.24
CA TYR A 936 4.26 3.08 4.12
C TYR A 936 2.81 3.54 3.95
N ILE A 937 1.84 2.62 4.03
CA ILE A 937 0.41 2.98 3.93
C ILE A 937 -0.01 3.88 5.09
N HIS A 938 0.41 3.58 6.31
CA HIS A 938 0.09 4.38 7.49
C HIS A 938 0.67 5.80 7.40
N TYR A 939 1.92 5.94 6.93
CA TYR A 939 2.56 7.24 6.73
C TYR A 939 1.77 8.12 5.74
N VAL A 940 1.39 7.55 4.59
CA VAL A 940 0.64 8.27 3.54
C VAL A 940 -0.79 8.64 3.97
N GLU A 941 -1.43 7.82 4.82
CA GLU A 941 -2.79 8.11 5.32
C GLU A 941 -2.82 9.15 6.46
N SER A 942 -1.70 9.35 7.17
CA SER A 942 -1.57 10.36 8.24
C SER A 942 -1.29 11.79 7.75
N ASP A 943 -0.97 11.99 6.47
CA ASP A 943 -0.55 13.26 5.87
C ASP A 943 -1.63 13.88 4.96
N SER A 944 -2.88 13.84 5.40
CA SER A 944 -4.06 14.18 4.58
C SER A 944 -4.36 15.68 4.51
N GLU A 945 -3.47 16.48 3.94
CA GLU A 945 -3.81 17.78 3.30
C GLU A 945 -3.10 17.99 1.94
N SER A 946 -2.36 17.01 1.42
CA SER A 946 -1.80 17.10 0.07
C SER A 946 -1.93 15.79 -0.70
N ASP A 947 -2.84 15.72 -1.68
CA ASP A 947 -2.66 14.76 -2.77
C ASP A 947 -3.33 15.26 -4.07
N GLN A 948 -2.57 16.06 -4.83
CA GLN A 948 -2.76 16.21 -6.26
C GLN A 948 -2.08 15.03 -6.99
N GLY A 949 -2.87 14.16 -7.60
CA GLY A 949 -2.61 13.75 -8.99
C GLY A 949 -1.60 12.64 -9.31
N MET A 950 -1.01 11.88 -8.37
CA MET A 950 -0.27 10.66 -8.76
C MET A 950 -1.19 9.42 -8.75
N LYS A 951 -1.42 8.81 -9.93
CA LYS A 951 -2.13 7.53 -10.06
C LYS A 951 -1.42 6.47 -9.20
N LYS A 952 -2.02 6.10 -8.07
CA LYS A 952 -1.52 5.07 -7.15
C LYS A 952 -1.65 3.69 -7.80
N ARG A 953 -0.53 3.00 -8.06
CA ARG A 953 -0.49 1.58 -8.48
C ARG A 953 -1.04 0.71 -7.33
N ARG A 954 -2.08 -0.10 -7.56
CA ARG A 954 -2.73 -0.90 -6.51
C ARG A 954 -2.04 -2.27 -6.38
N ALA A 955 -1.22 -2.47 -5.35
CA ALA A 955 -0.56 -3.76 -5.12
C ALA A 955 -1.52 -4.79 -4.48
N PHE A 956 -1.26 -6.08 -4.70
CA PHE A 956 -2.02 -7.18 -4.07
C PHE A 956 -1.96 -7.10 -2.53
N LEU A 957 -0.78 -6.79 -1.98
CA LEU A 957 -0.60 -6.61 -0.54
C LEU A 957 -1.41 -5.42 0.00
N ASP A 958 -1.59 -4.34 -0.78
CA ASP A 958 -2.46 -3.21 -0.36
C ASP A 958 -3.91 -3.67 -0.20
N MET A 959 -4.37 -4.56 -1.08
CA MET A 959 -5.70 -5.14 -0.97
C MET A 959 -5.81 -6.01 0.27
N LEU A 960 -4.87 -6.91 0.53
CA LEU A 960 -4.87 -7.73 1.73
C LEU A 960 -4.87 -6.89 3.02
N LEU A 961 -4.11 -5.79 3.05
CA LEU A 961 -4.02 -4.89 4.21
C LEU A 961 -5.28 -4.01 4.40
N LYS A 962 -6.02 -3.72 3.32
CA LYS A 962 -7.21 -2.86 3.34
C LYS A 962 -8.53 -3.63 3.36
N THR A 963 -8.50 -4.92 3.04
CA THR A 963 -9.70 -5.74 2.90
C THR A 963 -10.30 -6.13 4.25
N THR A 964 -11.61 -5.98 4.31
CA THR A 964 -12.51 -6.61 5.29
C THR A 964 -13.26 -7.77 4.61
N ASP A 965 -13.47 -8.87 5.32
CA ASP A 965 -14.28 -10.01 4.87
C ASP A 965 -15.78 -9.67 4.75
N GLU A 966 -16.62 -10.67 4.43
CA GLU A 966 -18.07 -10.48 4.21
C GLU A 966 -18.83 -10.02 5.47
N ASP A 967 -18.23 -10.20 6.65
CA ASP A 967 -18.77 -9.77 7.95
C ASP A 967 -18.18 -8.42 8.40
N GLY A 968 -17.39 -7.76 7.55
CA GLY A 968 -16.78 -6.45 7.83
C GLY A 968 -15.49 -6.53 8.67
N LYS A 969 -14.90 -7.72 8.85
CA LYS A 969 -13.73 -7.94 9.70
C LYS A 969 -12.45 -7.99 8.88
N LYS A 970 -11.39 -7.31 9.32
CA LYS A 970 -10.10 -7.32 8.62
C LYS A 970 -9.44 -8.70 8.65
N LEU A 971 -8.65 -8.99 7.63
CA LEU A 971 -7.78 -10.18 7.63
C LEU A 971 -6.75 -10.09 8.76
N THR A 972 -6.49 -11.19 9.48
CA THR A 972 -5.42 -11.20 10.50
C THR A 972 -4.06 -11.07 9.84
N HIS A 973 -3.06 -10.62 10.61
CA HIS A 973 -1.66 -10.65 10.15
C HIS A 973 -1.24 -12.06 9.71
N LYS A 974 -1.67 -13.10 10.43
CA LYS A 974 -1.41 -14.49 10.05
C LYS A 974 -2.07 -14.87 8.72
N ASP A 975 -3.32 -14.48 8.51
CA ASP A 975 -4.00 -14.72 7.23
C ASP A 975 -3.30 -13.98 6.07
N ILE A 976 -2.80 -12.77 6.32
CA ILE A 976 -2.03 -12.01 5.33
C ILE A 976 -0.70 -12.70 5.04
N GLN A 977 0.02 -13.15 6.08
CA GLN A 977 1.28 -13.87 5.95
C GLN A 977 1.11 -15.19 5.19
N GLU A 978 0.07 -15.96 5.47
CA GLU A 978 -0.26 -17.20 4.74
C GLU A 978 -0.41 -16.97 3.23
N GLU A 979 -1.09 -15.88 2.85
CA GLU A 979 -1.25 -15.53 1.43
C GLU A 979 0.05 -14.97 0.84
N VAL A 980 0.77 -14.09 1.55
CA VAL A 980 2.05 -13.54 1.09
C VAL A 980 3.10 -14.63 0.88
N ASP A 981 3.24 -15.58 1.82
CA ASP A 981 4.14 -16.74 1.69
C ASP A 981 3.77 -17.58 0.46
N THR A 982 2.46 -17.80 0.23
CA THR A 982 1.95 -18.55 -0.92
C THR A 982 2.29 -17.85 -2.23
N PHE A 983 1.95 -16.57 -2.39
CA PHE A 983 2.18 -15.83 -3.64
C PHE A 983 3.65 -15.56 -3.90
N MET A 984 4.43 -15.30 -2.86
CA MET A 984 5.87 -15.16 -3.03
C MET A 984 6.48 -16.46 -3.52
N PHE A 985 6.22 -17.61 -2.88
CA PHE A 985 6.78 -18.88 -3.33
C PHE A 985 6.29 -19.28 -4.73
N GLU A 986 4.97 -19.40 -4.91
CA GLU A 986 4.39 -19.94 -6.14
C GLU A 986 4.57 -19.00 -7.33
N GLY A 987 4.61 -17.68 -7.11
CA GLY A 987 4.64 -16.67 -8.16
C GLY A 987 5.98 -16.56 -8.90
N HIS A 988 7.12 -16.67 -8.20
CA HIS A 988 8.43 -16.54 -8.85
C HIS A 988 8.99 -17.88 -9.35
N ASP A 989 8.96 -18.92 -8.51
CA ASP A 989 9.73 -20.14 -8.75
C ASP A 989 9.13 -21.00 -9.86
N THR A 990 7.80 -21.06 -9.98
CA THR A 990 7.12 -21.81 -11.04
C THR A 990 7.27 -21.15 -12.42
N THR A 991 7.14 -19.82 -12.48
CA THR A 991 7.29 -19.01 -13.69
C THR A 991 8.75 -18.99 -14.16
N ALA A 992 9.71 -18.85 -13.24
CA ALA A 992 11.13 -18.94 -13.54
C ALA A 992 11.51 -20.31 -14.13
N ALA A 993 10.98 -21.40 -13.57
CA ALA A 993 11.21 -22.74 -14.10
C ALA A 993 10.68 -22.87 -15.55
N ALA A 994 9.46 -22.40 -15.82
CA ALA A 994 8.86 -22.42 -17.15
C ALA A 994 9.70 -21.66 -18.18
N MET A 995 10.11 -20.43 -17.86
CA MET A 995 10.97 -19.61 -18.72
C MET A 995 12.32 -20.27 -18.99
N ASN A 996 12.93 -20.89 -17.98
CA ASN A 996 14.19 -21.61 -18.15
C ASN A 996 14.08 -22.83 -19.07
N TRP A 997 13.02 -23.62 -18.94
CA TRP A 997 12.76 -24.72 -19.86
C TRP A 997 12.51 -24.23 -21.29
N ALA A 998 11.77 -23.13 -21.46
CA ALA A 998 11.54 -22.51 -22.76
C ALA A 998 12.85 -22.02 -23.39
N VAL A 999 13.70 -21.33 -22.63
CA VAL A 999 15.04 -20.87 -23.08
C VAL A 999 15.90 -22.05 -23.53
N HIS A 1000 15.94 -23.14 -22.76
CA HIS A 1000 16.67 -24.34 -23.15
C HIS A 1000 16.13 -24.95 -24.45
N LEU A 1001 14.81 -25.08 -24.58
CA LEU A 1001 14.17 -25.67 -25.76
C LEU A 1001 14.37 -24.81 -27.01
N LEU A 1002 14.25 -23.48 -26.89
CA LEU A 1002 14.55 -22.53 -27.96
C LEU A 1002 16.03 -22.60 -28.38
N GLY A 1003 16.94 -22.70 -27.41
CA GLY A 1003 18.37 -22.86 -27.67
C GLY A 1003 18.76 -24.21 -28.28
N SER A 1004 17.90 -25.23 -28.14
CA SER A 1004 18.09 -26.56 -28.72
C SER A 1004 17.47 -26.71 -30.11
N HIS A 1005 16.61 -25.78 -30.53
CA HIS A 1005 15.83 -25.84 -31.78
C HIS A 1005 15.93 -24.51 -32.54
N PRO A 1006 17.04 -24.26 -33.27
CA PRO A 1006 17.30 -22.99 -33.95
C PRO A 1006 16.20 -22.58 -34.94
N GLU A 1007 15.58 -23.54 -35.62
CA GLU A 1007 14.48 -23.31 -36.56
C GLU A 1007 13.21 -22.79 -35.89
N ILE A 1008 12.89 -23.29 -34.69
CA ILE A 1008 11.76 -22.80 -33.89
C ILE A 1008 12.08 -21.43 -33.30
N GLN A 1009 13.32 -21.23 -32.82
CA GLN A 1009 13.79 -19.93 -32.34
C GLN A 1009 13.68 -18.86 -33.42
N ARG A 1010 14.10 -19.16 -34.66
CA ARG A 1010 14.01 -18.25 -35.79
C ARG A 1010 12.56 -17.89 -36.15
N LYS A 1011 11.62 -18.85 -36.06
CA LYS A 1011 10.18 -18.56 -36.25
C LYS A 1011 9.64 -17.61 -35.19
N ALA A 1012 10.00 -17.82 -33.91
CA ALA A 1012 9.61 -16.92 -32.83
C ALA A 1012 10.24 -15.53 -32.98
N GLN A 1013 11.51 -15.45 -33.37
CA GLN A 1013 12.18 -14.20 -33.70
C GLN A 1013 11.55 -13.49 -34.89
N GLN A 1014 11.13 -14.22 -35.93
CA GLN A 1014 10.42 -13.63 -37.08
C GLN A 1014 9.07 -13.03 -36.65
N GLU A 1015 8.30 -13.71 -35.80
CA GLU A 1015 7.07 -13.13 -35.22
C GLU A 1015 7.38 -11.82 -34.46
N LEU A 1016 8.48 -11.79 -33.70
CA LEU A 1016 8.92 -10.59 -32.99
C LEU A 1016 9.33 -9.47 -33.97
N ASP A 1017 10.05 -9.78 -35.05
CA ASP A 1017 10.42 -8.78 -36.05
C ASP A 1017 9.20 -8.21 -36.78
N GLU A 1018 8.19 -9.04 -37.08
CA GLU A 1018 6.94 -8.58 -37.70
C GLU A 1018 6.13 -7.63 -36.80
N ILE A 1019 6.21 -7.82 -35.48
CA ILE A 1019 5.49 -7.00 -34.50
C ILE A 1019 6.25 -5.71 -34.13
N PHE A 1020 7.56 -5.81 -33.94
CA PHE A 1020 8.40 -4.73 -33.41
C PHE A 1020 9.23 -4.02 -34.49
N GLY A 1021 9.54 -4.66 -35.61
CA GLY A 1021 10.48 -4.14 -36.61
C GLY A 1021 11.83 -3.78 -35.96
N GLU A 1022 12.34 -2.60 -36.31
CA GLU A 1022 13.55 -2.03 -35.71
C GLU A 1022 13.29 -1.27 -34.38
N SER A 1023 12.04 -1.21 -33.92
CA SER A 1023 11.70 -0.44 -32.73
C SER A 1023 12.20 -1.14 -31.47
N GLU A 1024 12.98 -0.42 -30.65
CA GLU A 1024 13.44 -0.88 -29.32
C GLU A 1024 12.41 -0.71 -28.20
N ARG A 1025 11.22 -0.15 -28.49
CA ARG A 1025 10.18 0.10 -27.49
C ARG A 1025 9.83 -1.15 -26.63
N PRO A 1026 9.37 -0.94 -25.38
CA PRO A 1026 8.83 -2.01 -24.53
C PRO A 1026 7.61 -2.72 -25.12
N VAL A 1027 7.34 -3.93 -24.62
CA VAL A 1027 6.17 -4.75 -24.99
C VAL A 1027 4.90 -4.10 -24.42
N ASN A 1028 3.91 -3.84 -25.27
CA ASN A 1028 2.61 -3.32 -24.85
C ASN A 1028 1.49 -4.38 -24.92
N THR A 1029 0.31 -4.06 -24.40
CA THR A 1029 -0.83 -4.98 -24.33
C THR A 1029 -1.31 -5.49 -25.69
N GLU A 1030 -1.20 -4.69 -26.75
CA GLU A 1030 -1.59 -5.13 -28.10
C GLU A 1030 -0.57 -6.11 -28.71
N ASP A 1031 0.71 -5.95 -28.38
CA ASP A 1031 1.76 -6.90 -28.81
C ASP A 1031 1.53 -8.27 -28.20
N LEU A 1032 1.17 -8.35 -26.91
CA LEU A 1032 0.91 -9.62 -26.22
C LEU A 1032 -0.18 -10.46 -26.90
N LYS A 1033 -1.17 -9.82 -27.53
CA LYS A 1033 -2.23 -10.49 -28.32
C LYS A 1033 -1.74 -11.00 -29.68
N LYS A 1034 -0.67 -10.40 -30.20
CA LYS A 1034 -0.05 -10.77 -31.48
C LYS A 1034 1.03 -11.85 -31.33
N LEU A 1035 1.65 -11.98 -30.16
CA LEU A 1035 2.62 -13.04 -29.80
C LEU A 1035 1.96 -14.42 -29.70
N ARG A 1036 1.45 -14.94 -30.82
CA ARG A 1036 0.67 -16.18 -30.90
C ARG A 1036 1.58 -17.40 -30.99
N TYR A 1037 2.64 -17.33 -31.80
CA TYR A 1037 3.61 -18.40 -31.95
C TYR A 1037 4.48 -18.51 -30.71
N LEU A 1038 4.93 -17.41 -30.11
CA LEU A 1038 5.63 -17.43 -28.82
C LEU A 1038 4.76 -18.03 -27.70
N GLU A 1039 3.44 -17.79 -27.70
CA GLU A 1039 2.53 -18.47 -26.77
C GLU A 1039 2.49 -20.00 -27.01
N CYS A 1040 2.52 -20.43 -28.28
CA CYS A 1040 2.60 -21.85 -28.63
C CYS A 1040 3.92 -22.48 -28.16
N VAL A 1041 5.03 -21.77 -28.28
CA VAL A 1041 6.36 -22.17 -27.75
C VAL A 1041 6.29 -22.37 -26.24
N ILE A 1042 5.72 -21.40 -25.52
CA ILE A 1042 5.53 -21.46 -24.06
C ILE A 1042 4.67 -22.67 -23.67
N LYS A 1043 3.54 -22.87 -24.35
CA LYS A 1043 2.63 -24.00 -24.09
C LYS A 1043 3.31 -25.34 -24.34
N GLU A 1044 4.08 -25.46 -25.41
CA GLU A 1044 4.83 -26.69 -25.70
C GLU A 1044 5.98 -26.93 -24.71
N ALA A 1045 6.62 -25.87 -24.24
CA ALA A 1045 7.60 -25.96 -23.16
C ALA A 1045 6.95 -26.48 -21.87
N LEU A 1046 5.80 -25.94 -21.48
CA LEU A 1046 5.02 -26.40 -20.32
C LEU A 1046 4.43 -27.82 -20.49
N ARG A 1047 4.18 -28.26 -21.72
CA ARG A 1047 3.77 -29.65 -22.01
C ARG A 1047 4.91 -30.63 -21.73
N LEU A 1048 6.10 -30.31 -22.21
CA LEU A 1048 7.28 -31.14 -22.01
C LEU A 1048 7.79 -31.05 -20.57
N PHE A 1049 7.89 -29.86 -20.03
CA PHE A 1049 8.42 -29.59 -18.70
C PHE A 1049 7.43 -28.75 -17.88
N PRO A 1050 6.31 -29.35 -17.44
CA PRO A 1050 5.37 -28.65 -16.57
C PRO A 1050 6.06 -28.27 -15.26
N SER A 1051 5.98 -26.99 -14.87
CA SER A 1051 6.59 -26.49 -13.63
C SER A 1051 6.14 -27.29 -12.41
N VAL A 1052 4.89 -27.75 -12.37
CA VAL A 1052 4.38 -28.68 -11.35
C VAL A 1052 4.14 -30.05 -12.00
N PRO A 1053 5.05 -31.03 -11.82
CA PRO A 1053 5.03 -32.29 -12.55
C PRO A 1053 4.04 -33.32 -11.99
N PHE A 1054 3.58 -33.11 -10.76
CA PHE A 1054 2.46 -33.83 -10.16
C PHE A 1054 1.83 -33.04 -9.02
N PHE A 1055 0.53 -33.24 -8.78
CA PHE A 1055 -0.20 -32.66 -7.67
C PHE A 1055 -1.28 -33.61 -7.16
N ALA A 1056 -1.74 -33.43 -5.91
CA ALA A 1056 -2.61 -34.42 -5.29
C ALA A 1056 -3.91 -33.84 -4.69
N ARG A 1057 -4.92 -34.71 -4.57
CA ARG A 1057 -6.26 -34.46 -3.99
C ARG A 1057 -6.65 -35.58 -3.03
N THR A 1058 -7.58 -35.30 -2.12
CA THR A 1058 -8.25 -36.29 -1.28
C THR A 1058 -9.65 -36.57 -1.84
N ILE A 1059 -10.04 -37.83 -1.87
CA ILE A 1059 -11.40 -38.26 -2.21
C ILE A 1059 -12.30 -38.07 -0.98
N CYS A 1060 -13.20 -37.10 -1.04
CA CYS A 1060 -14.03 -36.71 0.10
C CYS A 1060 -15.36 -37.48 0.23
N GLU A 1061 -15.73 -38.27 -0.78
CA GLU A 1061 -16.89 -39.16 -0.81
C GLU A 1061 -16.57 -40.42 -1.63
N ASP A 1062 -17.22 -41.54 -1.32
CA ASP A 1062 -17.06 -42.77 -2.10
C ASP A 1062 -17.45 -42.51 -3.56
N THR A 1063 -16.58 -42.86 -4.50
CA THR A 1063 -16.77 -42.55 -5.92
C THR A 1063 -16.31 -43.70 -6.82
N HIS A 1064 -16.60 -43.61 -8.11
CA HIS A 1064 -16.09 -44.54 -9.11
C HIS A 1064 -15.18 -43.79 -10.09
N ILE A 1065 -13.95 -44.27 -10.26
CA ILE A 1065 -13.01 -43.74 -11.25
C ILE A 1065 -12.78 -44.83 -12.29
N ASN A 1066 -13.28 -44.61 -13.50
CA ASN A 1066 -13.18 -45.54 -14.63
C ASN A 1066 -13.53 -47.00 -14.27
N GLY A 1067 -14.66 -47.17 -13.56
CA GLY A 1067 -15.19 -48.47 -13.13
C GLY A 1067 -14.65 -49.00 -11.81
N TYR A 1068 -13.60 -48.40 -11.24
CA TYR A 1068 -13.08 -48.79 -9.92
C TYR A 1068 -13.75 -48.02 -8.81
N LYS A 1069 -14.26 -48.73 -7.80
CA LYS A 1069 -14.77 -48.13 -6.56
C LYS A 1069 -13.60 -47.60 -5.73
N VAL A 1070 -13.67 -46.33 -5.37
CA VAL A 1070 -12.65 -45.62 -4.58
C VAL A 1070 -13.30 -45.09 -3.30
N PRO A 1071 -12.84 -45.54 -2.12
CA PRO A 1071 -13.43 -45.12 -0.86
C PRO A 1071 -13.02 -43.71 -0.47
N LYS A 1072 -13.89 -43.03 0.29
CA LYS A 1072 -13.62 -41.77 0.98
C LYS A 1072 -12.34 -41.88 1.81
N GLY A 1073 -11.48 -40.86 1.70
CA GLY A 1073 -10.19 -40.76 2.38
C GLY A 1073 -9.00 -41.28 1.58
N ALA A 1074 -9.22 -41.89 0.40
CA ALA A 1074 -8.13 -42.21 -0.52
C ALA A 1074 -7.49 -40.92 -1.10
N ASN A 1075 -6.19 -40.94 -1.34
CA ASN A 1075 -5.48 -39.82 -1.97
C ASN A 1075 -5.26 -40.11 -3.45
N VAL A 1076 -5.36 -39.10 -4.30
CA VAL A 1076 -5.16 -39.19 -5.75
C VAL A 1076 -4.01 -38.28 -6.13
N ILE A 1077 -3.04 -38.78 -6.89
CA ILE A 1077 -1.93 -38.00 -7.46
C ILE A 1077 -2.12 -37.95 -8.98
N VAL A 1078 -2.19 -36.74 -9.52
CA VAL A 1078 -2.20 -36.49 -10.95
C VAL A 1078 -0.77 -36.28 -11.42
N ILE A 1079 -0.29 -37.11 -12.35
CA ILE A 1079 1.05 -37.00 -12.94
C ILE A 1079 0.95 -36.22 -14.26
N THR A 1080 0.97 -34.89 -14.17
CA THR A 1080 0.86 -33.99 -15.34
C THR A 1080 1.94 -34.27 -16.37
N TYR A 1081 3.16 -34.58 -15.92
CA TYR A 1081 4.27 -34.92 -16.80
C TYR A 1081 3.99 -36.10 -17.74
N SER A 1082 3.26 -37.12 -17.25
CA SER A 1082 2.90 -38.30 -18.04
C SER A 1082 1.64 -38.06 -18.88
N LEU A 1083 0.65 -37.35 -18.31
CA LEU A 1083 -0.57 -36.96 -19.01
C LEU A 1083 -0.28 -36.15 -20.28
N HIS A 1084 0.63 -35.19 -20.21
CA HIS A 1084 1.00 -34.32 -21.33
C HIS A 1084 1.83 -35.04 -22.41
N ARG A 1085 2.08 -36.33 -22.22
CA ARG A 1085 2.80 -37.22 -23.15
C ARG A 1085 1.95 -38.35 -23.69
N ASP A 1086 0.63 -38.28 -23.48
CA ASP A 1086 -0.29 -39.27 -24.03
C ASP A 1086 -0.30 -39.21 -25.57
N PRO A 1087 0.18 -40.25 -26.28
CA PRO A 1087 0.24 -40.24 -27.74
C PRO A 1087 -1.14 -40.20 -28.41
N ARG A 1088 -2.23 -40.50 -27.68
CA ARG A 1088 -3.61 -40.34 -28.17
C ARG A 1088 -3.95 -38.89 -28.47
N TYR A 1089 -3.34 -37.95 -27.73
CA TYR A 1089 -3.61 -36.51 -27.84
C TYR A 1089 -2.39 -35.72 -28.30
N PHE A 1090 -1.19 -36.28 -28.16
CA PHE A 1090 0.09 -35.71 -28.56
C PHE A 1090 0.93 -36.74 -29.33
N PRO A 1091 0.68 -36.95 -30.63
CA PRO A 1091 1.49 -37.85 -31.47
C PRO A 1091 2.97 -37.43 -31.43
N ASP A 1092 3.92 -38.35 -31.34
CA ASP A 1092 5.35 -38.05 -31.09
C ASP A 1092 5.55 -37.18 -29.82
N PRO A 1093 5.13 -37.67 -28.65
CA PRO A 1093 4.97 -36.85 -27.44
C PRO A 1093 6.28 -36.28 -26.88
N GLU A 1094 7.43 -36.78 -27.33
CA GLU A 1094 8.74 -36.30 -26.87
C GLU A 1094 9.34 -35.21 -27.76
N GLU A 1095 8.77 -34.96 -28.93
CA GLU A 1095 9.24 -33.92 -29.85
C GLU A 1095 8.73 -32.53 -29.41
N PHE A 1096 9.60 -31.52 -29.47
CA PHE A 1096 9.25 -30.13 -29.21
C PHE A 1096 8.62 -29.51 -30.46
N ARG A 1097 7.29 -29.44 -30.51
CA ARG A 1097 6.54 -28.96 -31.68
C ARG A 1097 5.47 -27.92 -31.30
N PRO A 1098 5.82 -26.61 -31.25
CA PRO A 1098 4.90 -25.54 -30.86
C PRO A 1098 3.59 -25.53 -31.65
N GLU A 1099 3.61 -25.91 -32.92
CA GLU A 1099 2.45 -25.92 -33.82
C GLU A 1099 1.28 -26.75 -33.30
N ARG A 1100 1.50 -27.68 -32.35
CA ARG A 1100 0.43 -28.43 -31.66
C ARG A 1100 -0.58 -27.54 -30.94
N PHE A 1101 -0.20 -26.32 -30.58
CA PHE A 1101 -1.04 -25.37 -29.87
C PHE A 1101 -1.66 -24.30 -30.76
N LEU A 1102 -1.47 -24.41 -32.08
CA LEU A 1102 -2.28 -23.65 -33.03
C LEU A 1102 -3.76 -24.04 -32.89
N PRO A 1103 -4.71 -23.11 -33.07
CA PRO A 1103 -6.14 -23.37 -32.90
C PRO A 1103 -6.64 -24.61 -33.64
N GLU A 1104 -6.23 -24.76 -34.89
CA GLU A 1104 -6.58 -25.88 -35.78
C GLU A 1104 -6.06 -27.24 -35.27
N ASN A 1105 -4.89 -27.27 -34.63
CA ASN A 1105 -4.26 -28.49 -34.13
C ASN A 1105 -4.68 -28.83 -32.68
N SER A 1106 -5.38 -27.90 -32.02
CA SER A 1106 -5.95 -28.10 -30.68
C SER A 1106 -7.42 -28.49 -30.71
N ALA A 1107 -8.08 -28.35 -31.86
CA ALA A 1107 -9.49 -28.70 -32.03
C ALA A 1107 -9.73 -30.18 -31.71
N GLY A 1108 -10.76 -30.47 -30.90
CA GLY A 1108 -11.13 -31.83 -30.51
C GLY A 1108 -10.26 -32.46 -29.42
N ARG A 1109 -9.21 -31.79 -28.93
CA ARG A 1109 -8.44 -32.27 -27.78
C ARG A 1109 -9.28 -32.20 -26.49
N PRO A 1110 -9.32 -33.25 -25.66
CA PRO A 1110 -10.05 -33.19 -24.40
C PRO A 1110 -9.52 -32.08 -23.48
N PRO A 1111 -10.39 -31.31 -22.80
CA PRO A 1111 -9.97 -30.19 -21.94
C PRO A 1111 -8.95 -30.58 -20.86
N TYR A 1112 -9.04 -31.81 -20.34
CA TYR A 1112 -8.17 -32.33 -19.29
C TYR A 1112 -6.90 -33.03 -19.81
N ALA A 1113 -6.68 -33.10 -21.12
CA ALA A 1113 -5.44 -33.65 -21.68
C ALA A 1113 -4.24 -32.68 -21.58
N TYR A 1114 -4.50 -31.38 -21.42
CA TYR A 1114 -3.47 -30.35 -21.24
C TYR A 1114 -3.82 -29.39 -20.09
N ILE A 1115 -3.20 -29.64 -18.94
CA ILE A 1115 -3.50 -28.94 -17.66
C ILE A 1115 -2.23 -28.43 -16.95
N PRO A 1116 -1.37 -27.63 -17.60
CA PRO A 1116 -0.12 -27.12 -17.00
C PRO A 1116 -0.38 -26.26 -15.76
N PHE A 1117 -1.54 -25.63 -15.68
CA PHE A 1117 -1.99 -24.79 -14.55
C PHE A 1117 -3.07 -25.47 -13.71
N SER A 1118 -3.10 -26.82 -13.70
CA SER A 1118 -4.23 -27.62 -13.18
C SER A 1118 -5.55 -27.29 -13.91
N ALA A 1119 -6.66 -27.91 -13.50
CA ALA A 1119 -8.00 -27.66 -14.03
C ALA A 1119 -9.07 -27.71 -12.93
N GLY A 1120 -10.33 -27.43 -13.31
CA GLY A 1120 -11.46 -27.37 -12.40
C GLY A 1120 -11.43 -26.17 -11.45
N LEU A 1121 -12.14 -26.27 -10.33
CA LEU A 1121 -12.27 -25.18 -9.35
C LEU A 1121 -10.92 -24.73 -8.75
N ARG A 1122 -9.94 -25.64 -8.69
CA ARG A 1122 -8.58 -25.37 -8.19
C ARG A 1122 -7.54 -25.19 -9.30
N ASN A 1123 -7.94 -24.65 -10.45
CA ASN A 1123 -6.98 -24.17 -11.45
C ASN A 1123 -6.16 -22.99 -10.90
N CYS A 1124 -4.98 -22.72 -11.46
CA CYS A 1124 -4.12 -21.63 -11.00
C CYS A 1124 -4.83 -20.27 -11.14
N ILE A 1125 -4.81 -19.46 -10.08
CA ILE A 1125 -5.36 -18.10 -10.11
C ILE A 1125 -4.49 -17.15 -10.94
N GLY A 1126 -3.17 -17.35 -10.90
CA GLY A 1126 -2.17 -16.51 -11.55
C GLY A 1126 -1.84 -16.89 -12.99
N GLN A 1127 -2.56 -17.84 -13.62
CA GLN A 1127 -2.21 -18.33 -14.97
C GLN A 1127 -2.04 -17.22 -16.02
N ARG A 1128 -2.89 -16.19 -15.98
CA ARG A 1128 -2.79 -15.06 -16.93
C ARG A 1128 -1.58 -14.17 -16.66
N PHE A 1129 -1.23 -13.99 -15.38
CA PHE A 1129 -0.05 -13.25 -14.96
C PHE A 1129 1.22 -13.98 -15.43
N ALA A 1130 1.32 -15.28 -15.15
CA ALA A 1130 2.48 -16.10 -15.54
C ALA A 1130 2.70 -16.09 -17.06
N LEU A 1131 1.66 -16.34 -17.86
CA LEU A 1131 1.77 -16.31 -19.33
C LEU A 1131 2.15 -14.93 -19.87
N MET A 1132 1.73 -13.85 -19.19
CA MET A 1132 2.07 -12.49 -19.57
C MET A 1132 3.55 -12.20 -19.27
N GLU A 1133 4.02 -12.56 -18.08
CA GLU A 1133 5.42 -12.46 -17.68
C GLU A 1133 6.33 -13.27 -18.61
N GLU A 1134 6.02 -14.55 -18.82
CA GLU A 1134 6.77 -15.45 -19.71
C GLU A 1134 6.89 -14.87 -21.13
N LYS A 1135 5.80 -14.30 -21.67
CA LYS A 1135 5.83 -13.65 -22.99
C LYS A 1135 6.74 -12.43 -23.01
N VAL A 1136 6.64 -11.54 -22.01
CA VAL A 1136 7.44 -10.31 -21.96
C VAL A 1136 8.92 -10.66 -21.86
N ILE A 1137 9.29 -11.54 -20.94
CA ILE A 1137 10.69 -11.90 -20.70
C ILE A 1137 11.28 -12.66 -21.89
N LEU A 1138 10.58 -13.67 -22.42
CA LEU A 1138 11.09 -14.43 -23.57
C LEU A 1138 11.15 -13.57 -24.83
N ALA A 1139 10.18 -12.69 -25.07
CA ALA A 1139 10.23 -11.74 -26.18
C ALA A 1139 11.43 -10.81 -26.07
N SER A 1140 11.69 -10.27 -24.87
CA SER A 1140 12.86 -9.43 -24.61
C SER A 1140 14.16 -10.20 -24.86
N ILE A 1141 14.33 -11.42 -24.32
CA ILE A 1141 15.55 -12.21 -24.54
C ILE A 1141 15.77 -12.48 -26.04
N LEU A 1142 14.73 -12.92 -26.76
CA LEU A 1142 14.84 -13.28 -28.18
C LEU A 1142 15.06 -12.09 -29.12
N ARG A 1143 14.64 -10.88 -28.73
CA ARG A 1143 14.93 -9.66 -29.50
C ARG A 1143 16.41 -9.31 -29.48
N TYR A 1144 17.10 -9.53 -28.36
CA TYR A 1144 18.50 -9.14 -28.18
C TYR A 1144 19.50 -10.26 -28.47
N PHE A 1145 19.11 -11.53 -28.32
CA PHE A 1145 20.05 -12.65 -28.35
C PHE A 1145 19.60 -13.80 -29.23
N ASN A 1146 20.59 -14.46 -29.84
CA ASN A 1146 20.50 -15.84 -30.29
C ASN A 1146 20.97 -16.75 -29.14
N ILE A 1147 20.16 -17.74 -28.81
CA ILE A 1147 20.38 -18.67 -27.71
C ILE A 1147 20.87 -19.99 -28.30
N VAL A 1148 21.91 -20.58 -27.70
CA VAL A 1148 22.31 -21.97 -27.99
C VAL A 1148 22.39 -22.73 -26.67
N ALA A 1149 21.70 -23.86 -26.60
CA ALA A 1149 21.74 -24.73 -25.44
C ALA A 1149 23.04 -25.56 -25.43
N CYS A 1150 23.69 -25.61 -24.27
CA CYS A 1150 24.96 -26.34 -24.09
C CYS A 1150 24.76 -27.78 -23.59
N GLN A 1151 23.51 -28.18 -23.35
CA GLN A 1151 23.15 -29.48 -22.80
C GLN A 1151 22.16 -30.16 -23.72
N LYS A 1152 22.24 -31.49 -23.79
CA LYS A 1152 21.18 -32.30 -24.40
C LYS A 1152 20.08 -32.56 -23.40
N ARG A 1153 18.91 -32.96 -23.91
CA ARG A 1153 17.73 -33.24 -23.09
C ARG A 1153 17.99 -34.28 -22.00
N GLU A 1154 18.74 -35.33 -22.32
CA GLU A 1154 19.06 -36.43 -21.42
C GLU A 1154 19.99 -35.98 -20.26
N GLU A 1155 20.76 -34.91 -20.48
CA GLU A 1155 21.71 -34.37 -19.51
C GLU A 1155 21.06 -33.46 -18.46
N LEU A 1156 19.83 -33.00 -18.71
CA LEU A 1156 19.11 -32.07 -17.83
C LEU A 1156 18.71 -32.69 -16.49
N ARG A 1157 18.49 -34.01 -16.47
CA ARG A 1157 18.05 -34.81 -15.31
C ARG A 1157 17.03 -34.07 -14.42
N PRO A 1158 15.75 -33.97 -14.83
CA PRO A 1158 14.76 -33.20 -14.11
C PRO A 1158 14.53 -33.71 -12.68
N LEU A 1159 14.54 -32.80 -11.71
CA LEU A 1159 14.23 -33.02 -10.31
C LEU A 1159 12.74 -32.76 -10.08
N GLY A 1160 11.97 -33.81 -9.82
CA GLY A 1160 10.54 -33.72 -9.48
C GLY A 1160 10.32 -33.47 -7.99
N GLU A 1161 10.74 -32.30 -7.49
CA GLU A 1161 10.44 -31.84 -6.13
C GLU A 1161 9.04 -31.19 -6.08
N LEU A 1162 8.88 -30.06 -5.39
CA LEU A 1162 7.66 -29.24 -5.48
C LEU A 1162 7.51 -28.59 -6.87
N VAL A 1163 8.64 -28.20 -7.48
CA VAL A 1163 8.75 -27.61 -8.81
C VAL A 1163 9.75 -28.41 -9.64
N LEU A 1164 9.48 -28.59 -10.93
CA LEU A 1164 10.35 -29.32 -11.86
C LEU A 1164 11.55 -28.44 -12.25
N ARG A 1165 12.73 -28.81 -11.77
CA ARG A 1165 13.98 -28.07 -12.01
C ARG A 1165 15.05 -28.98 -12.64
N PRO A 1166 15.99 -28.45 -13.44
CA PRO A 1166 17.16 -29.22 -13.89
C PRO A 1166 18.15 -29.44 -12.74
N GLU A 1167 18.74 -30.63 -12.65
CA GLU A 1167 19.67 -30.97 -11.55
C GLU A 1167 20.89 -30.03 -11.50
N ARG A 1168 21.38 -29.57 -12.67
CA ARG A 1168 22.59 -28.75 -12.78
C ARG A 1168 22.35 -27.36 -13.37
N GLY A 1169 21.11 -26.86 -13.31
CA GLY A 1169 20.73 -25.61 -13.98
C GLY A 1169 20.58 -25.77 -15.50
N ILE A 1170 20.34 -24.65 -16.18
CA ILE A 1170 20.27 -24.56 -17.65
C ILE A 1170 21.49 -23.79 -18.14
N TRP A 1171 22.36 -24.48 -18.89
CA TRP A 1171 23.57 -23.91 -19.46
C TRP A 1171 23.34 -23.51 -20.91
N ILE A 1172 23.60 -22.24 -21.23
CA ILE A 1172 23.45 -21.67 -22.56
C ILE A 1172 24.67 -20.83 -22.94
N THR A 1173 24.87 -20.61 -24.23
CA THR A 1173 25.63 -19.48 -24.75
C THR A 1173 24.69 -18.46 -25.36
N LEU A 1174 25.01 -17.19 -25.21
CA LEU A 1174 24.31 -16.09 -25.85
C LEU A 1174 25.21 -15.42 -26.88
N GLU A 1175 24.68 -15.21 -28.08
CA GLU A 1175 25.27 -14.34 -29.08
C GLU A 1175 24.34 -13.16 -29.32
N ARG A 1176 24.90 -11.95 -29.44
CA ARG A 1176 24.11 -10.77 -29.75
C ARG A 1176 23.49 -10.94 -31.13
N ARG A 1177 22.17 -10.76 -31.20
CA ARG A 1177 21.44 -10.83 -32.46
C ARG A 1177 21.83 -9.62 -33.31
N LYS A 1178 22.14 -9.86 -34.59
CA LYS A 1178 22.33 -8.80 -35.58
C LYS A 1178 20.99 -8.61 -36.30
N HIS A 1179 20.44 -7.41 -36.23
CA HIS A 1179 19.23 -7.03 -36.95
C HIS A 1179 19.51 -6.91 -38.45
#